data_AF-A0A935S8M9-F1
#
_entry.id   AF-A0A935S8M9-F1
#
_cell.length_a   1.000
_cell.length_b   1.000
_cell.length_c   1.000
_cell.angle_alpha   90.00
_cell.angle_beta   90.00
_cell.angle_gamma   90.00
#
_symmetry.space_group_name_H-M   'P 1'
#
loop_
_entity.id
_entity.type
_entity.pdbx_description
1 polymer ?
#
loop_
_entity_poly.entity_id
_entity_poly.type
_entity_poly.pdbx_seq_one_letter_code
_entity_poly.pdbx_strand_id
1 'polypeptide(L)'
;MSDDKKVFVFNTETNLSIKHDLIPKGIEEDINTSFINKLTGELWIGTSDNLHVYDIAKNKMVYKKAVATFKGKGVNHIAKDQTGQFLVCTTEGLFYTNEKLEVLREFNTNSKAPHNNFLSVFIDRFDNVWTFSPETPLYHICKGEVELQKTIMSDKDTLSPFKFNSGAQDRDDNIWFATEGEGVYCYRKNRKPNFIHYTTDDGLSSDFCYGITVTQKGDVVTTHKNGISIKYANLKTFRSINRSNGLPANIVNNNAIYKGKKGNIYMGSTEGLIRYLPNEDVINLNPPVLSFLSVRTNTTIHQLDSVYKLPYDKYELTIDFVGVSLTNPGGVTYKYQLEGFEDNPRITSEQSVTYPNLPDGDYKFVITAFNSDNIATQSPATFKITIGKPFWKKIWFIVTASVFVILGFFLFFKWRTKKLQKDKEILEGLVKEKTGELVLEKEKIEKANELLNEKNQDITASIAYAKRIQNAVLPDPDYVSKKLNLFVYYRPRDIVSGDFYWFTETDTYSYIAVVDCTGHGVPGAFMSLLGSTFLDQVLIEYKEATPALILNELDKKLHKAFKKKEEENRIGDGMDAMVLRINKDATEFIFSGANRPLYYYSKEGPQDIKAPIYSIGGNFPNEVKGFTDNVMKPQKGDCAYFFSDGFGDQFGGEKNKRYSTKRMKAFFGEIYPQPINEQYESTVKEFETWMGDYEQMDDICVIGIKF
;
A
#
# COMPACT_ATOMS: atom_id res chain seq x y z
N MET A 1 2.19 8.68 -53.99
CA MET A 1 2.53 7.63 -54.95
C MET A 1 1.95 6.36 -54.39
N SER A 2 0.94 5.77 -55.04
CA SER A 2 0.47 4.44 -54.65
C SER A 2 1.59 3.47 -54.96
N ASP A 3 2.23 2.92 -53.92
CA ASP A 3 3.16 1.82 -54.10
C ASP A 3 2.36 0.65 -54.68
N ASP A 4 2.50 0.43 -55.99
CA ASP A 4 1.92 -0.71 -56.68
C ASP A 4 2.35 -1.99 -55.94
N LYS A 5 1.39 -2.65 -55.30
CA LYS A 5 1.58 -3.95 -54.62
C LYS A 5 1.99 -4.98 -55.68
N LYS A 6 3.26 -5.36 -55.72
CA LYS A 6 3.83 -6.28 -56.72
C LYS A 6 4.08 -7.66 -56.14
N VAL A 7 3.68 -8.70 -56.86
CA VAL A 7 4.07 -10.09 -56.59
C VAL A 7 5.32 -10.42 -57.41
N PHE A 8 6.35 -10.95 -56.75
CA PHE A 8 7.60 -11.35 -57.39
C PHE A 8 7.76 -12.87 -57.36
N VAL A 9 8.20 -13.46 -58.47
CA VAL A 9 8.58 -14.89 -58.54
C VAL A 9 10.10 -15.00 -58.54
N PHE A 10 10.64 -15.63 -57.51
CA PHE A 10 12.07 -15.85 -57.38
C PHE A 10 12.41 -17.33 -57.53
N ASN A 11 13.25 -17.66 -58.51
CA ASN A 11 13.73 -19.03 -58.67
C ASN A 11 14.93 -19.26 -57.74
N THR A 12 14.71 -20.05 -56.68
CA THR A 12 15.72 -20.34 -55.67
C THR A 12 16.87 -21.23 -56.16
N GLU A 13 16.71 -21.94 -57.29
CA GLU A 13 17.73 -22.86 -57.81
C GLU A 13 18.73 -22.15 -58.70
N THR A 14 18.26 -21.21 -59.54
CA THR A 14 19.10 -20.43 -60.46
C THR A 14 19.56 -19.10 -59.86
N ASN A 15 19.00 -18.70 -58.71
CA ASN A 15 19.15 -17.35 -58.12
C ASN A 15 18.77 -16.21 -59.09
N LEU A 16 17.99 -16.51 -60.13
CA LEU A 16 17.47 -15.52 -61.06
C LEU A 16 16.10 -15.05 -60.58
N SER A 17 15.95 -13.75 -60.42
CA SER A 17 14.63 -13.13 -60.33
C SER A 17 14.02 -13.10 -61.72
N ILE A 18 12.94 -13.84 -61.93
CA ILE A 18 12.08 -13.55 -63.07
C ILE A 18 11.11 -12.49 -62.56
N LYS A 19 11.43 -11.21 -62.81
CA LYS A 19 10.50 -10.11 -62.56
C LYS A 19 9.35 -10.26 -63.55
N HIS A 20 8.35 -11.03 -63.17
CA HIS A 20 7.01 -10.74 -63.64
C HIS A 20 6.42 -9.81 -62.59
N ASP A 21 6.11 -8.58 -62.98
CA ASP A 21 5.17 -7.75 -62.21
C ASP A 21 3.81 -8.44 -62.33
N LEU A 22 3.61 -9.51 -61.56
CA LEU A 22 2.36 -10.25 -61.46
C LEU A 22 1.43 -9.45 -60.54
N ILE A 23 1.09 -8.23 -60.91
CA ILE A 23 -0.12 -7.63 -60.36
C ILE A 23 -1.25 -8.24 -61.18
N PRO A 24 -2.09 -9.11 -60.61
CA PRO A 24 -3.34 -9.41 -61.27
C PRO A 24 -4.11 -8.09 -61.30
N LYS A 25 -4.28 -7.49 -62.48
CA LYS A 25 -5.14 -6.30 -62.63
C LYS A 25 -6.48 -6.59 -61.93
N GLY A 26 -6.82 -5.81 -60.90
CA GLY A 26 -8.10 -5.92 -60.18
C GLY A 26 -8.07 -6.45 -58.75
N ILE A 27 -6.91 -6.54 -58.08
CA ILE A 27 -6.85 -6.70 -56.61
C ILE A 27 -6.47 -5.35 -56.00
N GLU A 28 -7.41 -4.69 -55.33
CA GLU A 28 -7.20 -3.39 -54.68
C GLU A 28 -6.93 -3.54 -53.17
N GLU A 29 -7.32 -4.68 -52.60
CA GLU A 29 -7.25 -5.00 -51.17
C GLU A 29 -5.82 -5.31 -50.69
N ASP A 30 -5.62 -5.30 -49.37
CA ASP A 30 -4.38 -5.75 -48.74
C ASP A 30 -4.24 -7.27 -48.84
N ILE A 31 -3.06 -7.73 -49.26
CA ILE A 31 -2.73 -9.15 -49.35
C ILE A 31 -2.27 -9.61 -47.96
N ASN A 32 -3.05 -10.49 -47.34
CA ASN A 32 -2.74 -11.06 -46.03
C ASN A 32 -1.87 -12.31 -46.14
N THR A 33 -2.10 -13.13 -47.16
CA THR A 33 -1.40 -14.41 -47.33
C THR A 33 -1.29 -14.81 -48.80
N SER A 34 -0.32 -15.66 -49.10
CA SER A 34 -0.19 -16.26 -50.42
C SER A 34 0.27 -17.71 -50.31
N PHE A 35 -0.25 -18.57 -51.19
CA PHE A 35 0.08 -19.99 -51.24
C PHE A 35 0.23 -20.43 -52.69
N ILE A 36 1.34 -21.09 -53.02
CA ILE A 36 1.57 -21.63 -54.36
C ILE A 36 1.22 -23.12 -54.41
N ASN A 37 0.19 -23.47 -55.18
CA ASN A 37 -0.11 -24.86 -55.48
C ASN A 37 0.87 -25.35 -56.56
N LYS A 38 1.88 -26.11 -56.12
CA LYS A 38 2.93 -26.66 -57.00
C LYS A 38 2.41 -27.70 -58.00
N LEU A 39 1.25 -28.31 -57.77
CA LEU A 39 0.67 -29.30 -58.69
C LEU A 39 0.02 -28.62 -59.90
N THR A 40 -0.75 -27.55 -59.65
CA THR A 40 -1.46 -26.82 -60.71
C THR A 40 -0.69 -25.64 -61.29
N GLY A 41 0.34 -25.15 -60.58
CA GLY A 41 1.03 -23.90 -60.91
C GLY A 41 0.20 -22.65 -60.59
N GLU A 42 -0.84 -22.78 -59.77
CA GLU A 42 -1.70 -21.68 -59.36
C GLU A 42 -1.16 -21.02 -58.07
N LEU A 43 -1.17 -19.69 -58.05
CA LEU A 43 -0.96 -18.86 -56.87
C LEU A 43 -2.31 -18.48 -56.28
N TRP A 44 -2.54 -18.85 -55.02
CA TRP A 44 -3.71 -18.48 -54.25
C TRP A 44 -3.34 -17.30 -53.37
N ILE A 45 -4.12 -16.22 -53.45
CA ILE A 45 -3.85 -14.94 -52.78
C ILE A 45 -5.04 -14.65 -51.88
N GLY A 46 -4.82 -14.66 -50.57
CA GLY A 46 -5.83 -14.26 -49.60
C GLY A 46 -5.74 -12.78 -49.30
N THR A 47 -6.87 -12.08 -49.41
CA THR A 47 -6.98 -10.64 -49.12
C THR A 47 -7.87 -10.40 -47.91
N SER A 48 -7.98 -9.14 -47.48
CA SER A 48 -8.89 -8.74 -46.41
C SER A 48 -10.37 -9.02 -46.69
N ASP A 49 -10.78 -9.26 -47.94
CA ASP A 49 -12.18 -9.50 -48.31
C ASP A 49 -12.44 -10.84 -49.03
N ASN A 50 -11.43 -11.43 -49.69
CA ASN A 50 -11.66 -12.57 -50.58
C ASN A 50 -10.44 -13.48 -50.79
N LEU A 51 -10.66 -14.60 -51.48
CA LEU A 51 -9.61 -15.45 -52.04
C LEU A 51 -9.51 -15.20 -53.55
N HIS A 52 -8.29 -15.06 -54.06
CA HIS A 52 -8.01 -14.89 -55.48
C HIS A 52 -7.13 -16.02 -55.97
N VAL A 53 -7.37 -16.51 -57.19
CA VAL A 53 -6.54 -17.55 -57.82
C VAL A 53 -5.93 -17.01 -59.09
N TYR A 54 -4.62 -17.16 -59.21
CA TYR A 54 -3.84 -16.65 -60.32
C TYR A 54 -3.02 -17.79 -60.95
N ASP A 55 -3.15 -17.99 -62.25
CA ASP A 55 -2.35 -18.97 -63.00
C ASP A 55 -1.05 -18.32 -63.44
N ILE A 56 0.07 -18.76 -62.85
CA ILE A 56 1.39 -18.17 -63.06
C ILE A 56 1.85 -18.38 -64.50
N ALA A 57 1.58 -19.56 -65.08
CA ALA A 57 2.02 -19.90 -66.43
C ALA A 57 1.22 -19.13 -67.50
N LYS A 58 -0.09 -18.95 -67.27
CA LYS A 58 -0.97 -18.21 -68.18
C LYS A 58 -1.02 -16.70 -67.92
N ASN A 59 -0.33 -16.23 -66.88
CA ASN A 59 -0.26 -14.83 -66.48
C ASN A 59 -1.66 -14.18 -66.32
N LYS A 60 -2.63 -14.90 -65.75
CA LYS A 60 -4.03 -14.44 -65.66
C LYS A 60 -4.76 -14.93 -64.41
N MET A 61 -5.76 -14.15 -63.99
CA MET A 61 -6.71 -14.56 -62.96
C MET A 61 -7.55 -15.74 -63.42
N VAL A 62 -7.72 -16.72 -62.54
CA VAL A 62 -8.57 -17.89 -62.73
C VAL A 62 -9.82 -17.69 -61.90
N TYR A 63 -10.96 -17.58 -62.57
CA TYR A 63 -12.24 -17.66 -61.90
C TYR A 63 -12.56 -19.12 -61.59
N LYS A 64 -12.65 -19.45 -60.29
CA LYS A 64 -13.19 -20.73 -59.82
C LYS A 64 -14.52 -20.44 -59.14
N LYS A 65 -15.58 -21.18 -59.49
CA LYS A 65 -16.90 -21.00 -58.86
C LYS A 65 -16.83 -21.11 -57.34
N ALA A 66 -16.00 -22.02 -56.83
CA ALA A 66 -15.81 -22.24 -55.40
C ALA A 66 -15.15 -21.05 -54.66
N VAL A 67 -14.46 -20.16 -55.39
CA VAL A 67 -13.91 -18.92 -54.81
C VAL A 67 -15.02 -17.97 -54.36
N ALA A 68 -16.19 -17.99 -55.02
CA ALA A 68 -17.32 -17.16 -54.62
C ALA A 68 -17.77 -17.43 -53.17
N THR A 69 -17.49 -18.61 -52.63
CA THR A 69 -17.74 -18.97 -51.23
C THR A 69 -16.92 -18.13 -50.24
N PHE A 70 -15.78 -17.59 -50.66
CA PHE A 70 -14.88 -16.76 -49.84
C PHE A 70 -15.13 -15.26 -49.99
N LYS A 71 -16.05 -14.84 -50.85
CA LYS A 71 -16.37 -13.42 -51.02
C LYS A 71 -16.96 -12.84 -49.74
N GLY A 72 -16.40 -11.73 -49.24
CA GLY A 72 -16.76 -11.14 -47.96
C GLY A 72 -16.15 -11.86 -46.74
N LYS A 73 -15.27 -12.84 -46.96
CA LYS A 73 -14.57 -13.59 -45.91
C LYS A 73 -13.08 -13.31 -46.07
N GLY A 74 -12.56 -12.38 -45.28
CA GLY A 74 -11.14 -12.05 -45.29
C GLY A 74 -10.29 -13.28 -45.00
N VAL A 75 -9.35 -13.59 -45.88
CA VAL A 75 -8.50 -14.79 -45.80
C VAL A 75 -7.19 -14.44 -45.13
N ASN A 76 -6.97 -14.96 -43.93
CA ASN A 76 -5.82 -14.63 -43.09
C ASN A 76 -4.62 -15.54 -43.37
N HIS A 77 -4.84 -16.84 -43.59
CA HIS A 77 -3.76 -17.80 -43.83
C HIS A 77 -4.26 -19.02 -44.63
N ILE A 78 -3.39 -19.61 -45.45
CA ILE A 78 -3.67 -20.83 -46.23
C ILE A 78 -2.54 -21.83 -45.97
N ALA A 79 -2.90 -23.05 -45.59
CA ALA A 79 -1.97 -24.17 -45.43
C ALA A 79 -2.48 -25.43 -46.13
N LYS A 80 -1.60 -26.39 -46.38
CA LYS A 80 -1.92 -27.69 -46.96
C LYS A 80 -1.50 -28.80 -46.01
N ASP A 81 -2.40 -29.73 -45.73
CA ASP A 81 -2.12 -30.91 -44.90
C ASP A 81 -1.41 -32.02 -45.70
N GLN A 82 -1.06 -33.14 -45.05
CA GLN A 82 -0.44 -34.27 -45.77
C GLN A 82 -1.44 -35.09 -46.59
N THR A 83 -2.74 -35.01 -46.28
CA THR A 83 -3.81 -35.70 -47.02
C THR A 83 -4.11 -35.04 -48.38
N GLY A 84 -3.65 -33.81 -48.58
CA GLY A 84 -3.86 -33.03 -49.79
C GLY A 84 -4.99 -32.00 -49.69
N GLN A 85 -5.63 -31.87 -48.52
CA GLN A 85 -6.62 -30.84 -48.23
C GLN A 85 -5.95 -29.50 -47.90
N PHE A 86 -6.65 -28.43 -48.20
CA PHE A 86 -6.22 -27.07 -47.94
C PHE A 86 -7.06 -26.45 -46.84
N LEU A 87 -6.38 -25.93 -45.83
CA LEU A 87 -6.97 -25.25 -44.70
C LEU A 87 -6.90 -23.74 -44.97
N VAL A 88 -8.06 -23.10 -45.05
CA VAL A 88 -8.20 -21.67 -45.31
C VAL A 88 -8.74 -21.01 -44.04
N CYS A 89 -7.88 -20.28 -43.34
CA CYS A 89 -8.23 -19.47 -42.18
C CYS A 89 -8.87 -18.16 -42.66
N THR A 90 -10.05 -17.84 -42.14
CA THR A 90 -10.77 -16.62 -42.52
C THR A 90 -11.34 -15.89 -41.31
N THR A 91 -11.90 -14.70 -41.53
CA THR A 91 -12.68 -13.95 -40.53
C THR A 91 -13.96 -14.66 -40.10
N GLU A 92 -14.48 -15.60 -40.90
CA GLU A 92 -15.77 -16.29 -40.71
C GLU A 92 -15.65 -17.79 -40.39
N GLY A 93 -14.43 -18.31 -40.28
CA GLY A 93 -14.19 -19.70 -39.92
C GLY A 93 -12.90 -20.26 -40.51
N LEU A 94 -12.61 -21.51 -40.14
CA LEU A 94 -11.58 -22.35 -40.74
C LEU A 94 -12.24 -23.31 -41.74
N PHE A 95 -11.91 -23.18 -43.01
CA PHE A 95 -12.49 -23.97 -44.09
C PHE A 95 -11.50 -25.04 -44.57
N TYR A 96 -11.93 -26.29 -44.58
CA TYR A 96 -11.20 -27.40 -45.19
C TYR A 96 -11.69 -27.53 -46.63
N THR A 97 -10.79 -27.46 -47.59
CA THR A 97 -11.10 -27.44 -49.01
C THR A 97 -10.27 -28.46 -49.79
N ASN A 98 -10.77 -28.86 -50.95
CA ASN A 98 -9.97 -29.62 -51.92
C ASN A 98 -9.15 -28.68 -52.84
N GLU A 99 -8.41 -29.25 -53.78
CA GLU A 99 -7.62 -28.51 -54.77
C GLU A 99 -8.43 -27.56 -55.69
N LYS A 100 -9.73 -27.82 -55.83
CA LYS A 100 -10.66 -26.96 -56.57
C LYS A 100 -11.25 -25.84 -55.71
N LEU A 101 -10.83 -25.72 -54.44
CA LEU A 101 -11.36 -24.82 -53.41
C LEU A 101 -12.80 -25.13 -52.99
N GLU A 102 -13.32 -26.32 -53.31
CA GLU A 102 -14.63 -26.75 -52.84
C GLU A 102 -14.54 -27.07 -51.34
N VAL A 103 -15.46 -26.49 -50.56
CA VAL A 103 -15.50 -26.66 -49.11
C VAL A 103 -15.98 -28.07 -48.77
N LEU A 104 -15.13 -28.80 -48.07
CA LEU A 104 -15.38 -30.16 -47.57
C LEU A 104 -15.92 -30.13 -46.14
N ARG A 105 -15.40 -29.21 -45.31
CA ARG A 105 -15.79 -29.04 -43.90
C ARG A 105 -15.55 -27.60 -43.46
N GLU A 106 -16.40 -27.09 -42.58
CA GLU A 106 -16.28 -25.77 -41.98
C GLU A 106 -16.17 -25.87 -40.46
N PHE A 107 -15.23 -25.12 -39.88
CA PHE A 107 -15.06 -25.00 -38.44
C PHE A 107 -15.26 -23.54 -38.01
N ASN A 108 -16.40 -23.26 -37.39
CA ASN A 108 -16.86 -21.95 -36.93
C ASN A 108 -17.78 -22.12 -35.70
N THR A 109 -18.39 -21.05 -35.21
CA THR A 109 -19.26 -21.09 -34.03
C THR A 109 -20.48 -22.00 -34.20
N ASN A 110 -20.97 -22.18 -35.43
CA ASN A 110 -22.04 -23.14 -35.72
C ASN A 110 -21.57 -24.60 -35.62
N SER A 111 -20.28 -24.86 -35.79
CA SER A 111 -19.66 -26.19 -35.63
C SER A 111 -18.79 -26.31 -34.36
N LYS A 112 -19.17 -25.59 -33.30
CA LYS A 112 -18.60 -25.64 -31.94
C LYS A 112 -17.21 -25.00 -31.78
N ALA A 113 -16.76 -24.19 -32.73
CA ALA A 113 -15.63 -23.31 -32.47
C ALA A 113 -16.03 -22.21 -31.46
N PRO A 114 -15.17 -21.81 -30.52
CA PRO A 114 -15.43 -20.66 -29.65
C PRO A 114 -15.44 -19.32 -30.39
N HIS A 115 -14.82 -19.24 -31.58
CA HIS A 115 -14.68 -18.02 -32.36
C HIS A 115 -14.71 -18.31 -33.87
N ASN A 116 -15.04 -17.29 -34.67
CA ASN A 116 -15.10 -17.39 -36.14
C ASN A 116 -13.82 -16.93 -36.83
N ASN A 117 -13.17 -15.88 -36.33
CA ASN A 117 -11.95 -15.37 -36.92
C ASN A 117 -10.75 -16.26 -36.58
N PHE A 118 -10.19 -16.98 -37.56
CA PHE A 118 -8.95 -17.74 -37.41
C PHE A 118 -7.82 -16.98 -38.10
N LEU A 119 -6.73 -16.70 -37.39
CA LEU A 119 -5.66 -15.83 -37.89
C LEU A 119 -4.49 -16.60 -38.52
N SER A 120 -4.09 -17.73 -37.93
CA SER A 120 -2.98 -18.53 -38.45
C SER A 120 -3.18 -20.00 -38.14
N VAL A 121 -2.69 -20.85 -39.03
CA VAL A 121 -2.70 -22.30 -38.92
C VAL A 121 -1.30 -22.86 -39.15
N PHE A 122 -0.92 -23.83 -38.34
CA PHE A 122 0.27 -24.64 -38.50
C PHE A 122 -0.13 -26.12 -38.45
N ILE A 123 0.41 -26.92 -39.35
CA ILE A 123 0.12 -28.36 -39.44
C ILE A 123 1.41 -29.09 -39.15
N ASP A 124 1.40 -29.98 -38.15
CA ASP A 124 2.57 -30.76 -37.78
C ASP A 124 2.74 -32.01 -38.66
N ARG A 125 3.85 -32.74 -38.48
CA ARG A 125 4.16 -33.95 -39.24
C ARG A 125 3.21 -35.12 -38.97
N PHE A 126 2.32 -35.02 -37.99
CA PHE A 126 1.34 -36.03 -37.62
C PHE A 126 -0.08 -35.61 -38.01
N ASP A 127 -0.23 -34.59 -38.86
CA ASP A 127 -1.50 -33.98 -39.29
C ASP A 127 -2.33 -33.40 -38.13
N ASN A 128 -1.68 -33.02 -37.01
CA ASN A 128 -2.38 -32.20 -36.02
C ASN A 128 -2.36 -30.73 -36.47
N VAL A 129 -3.51 -30.09 -36.35
CA VAL A 129 -3.71 -28.71 -36.76
C VAL A 129 -3.66 -27.83 -35.51
N TRP A 130 -2.70 -26.92 -35.51
CA TRP A 130 -2.51 -25.90 -34.50
C TRP A 130 -3.03 -24.59 -35.07
N THR A 131 -4.04 -23.98 -34.44
CA THR A 131 -4.63 -22.73 -34.94
C THR A 131 -4.98 -21.80 -33.78
N PHE A 132 -5.20 -20.53 -34.09
CA PHE A 132 -5.54 -19.51 -33.10
C PHE A 132 -6.64 -18.57 -33.64
N SER A 133 -7.48 -18.10 -32.71
CA SER A 133 -8.47 -17.04 -32.92
C SER A 133 -8.30 -15.97 -31.83
N PRO A 134 -8.56 -14.68 -32.14
CA PRO A 134 -8.47 -13.61 -31.16
C PRO A 134 -9.20 -13.96 -29.86
N GLU A 135 -8.59 -13.62 -28.72
CA GLU A 135 -9.18 -13.77 -27.37
C GLU A 135 -9.49 -15.23 -26.94
N THR A 136 -9.01 -16.23 -27.68
CA THR A 136 -9.24 -17.65 -27.36
C THR A 136 -7.94 -18.44 -27.15
N PRO A 137 -7.95 -19.49 -26.32
CA PRO A 137 -6.81 -20.39 -26.14
C PRO A 137 -6.38 -21.06 -27.45
N LEU A 138 -5.13 -21.53 -27.49
CA LEU A 138 -4.58 -22.28 -28.62
C LEU A 138 -5.48 -23.50 -28.93
N TYR A 139 -5.89 -23.62 -30.20
CA TYR A 139 -6.61 -24.78 -30.69
C TYR A 139 -5.63 -25.84 -31.15
N HIS A 140 -5.78 -27.03 -30.60
CA HIS A 140 -5.10 -28.23 -31.05
C HIS A 140 -6.16 -29.19 -31.60
N ILE A 141 -6.19 -29.39 -32.91
CA ILE A 141 -7.14 -30.31 -33.55
C ILE A 141 -6.37 -31.57 -33.92
N CYS A 142 -6.70 -32.67 -33.25
CA CYS A 142 -6.10 -33.99 -33.47
C CYS A 142 -7.18 -34.95 -33.98
N LYS A 143 -6.97 -35.58 -35.14
CA LYS A 143 -7.92 -36.56 -35.74
C LYS A 143 -9.37 -36.07 -35.87
N GLY A 144 -9.56 -34.75 -36.00
CA GLY A 144 -10.88 -34.13 -36.11
C GLY A 144 -11.56 -33.80 -34.78
N GLU A 145 -10.97 -34.19 -33.65
CA GLU A 145 -11.39 -33.73 -32.32
C GLU A 145 -10.66 -32.43 -31.96
N VAL A 146 -11.40 -31.47 -31.41
CA VAL A 146 -10.86 -30.17 -31.02
C VAL A 146 -10.54 -30.19 -29.53
N GLU A 147 -9.25 -30.10 -29.21
CA GLU A 147 -8.74 -29.93 -27.87
C GLU A 147 -8.40 -28.45 -27.64
N LEU A 148 -9.10 -27.83 -26.69
CA LEU A 148 -8.84 -26.46 -26.25
C LEU A 148 -7.76 -26.48 -25.18
N GLN A 149 -6.58 -25.93 -25.46
CA GLN A 149 -5.54 -25.78 -24.44
C GLN A 149 -5.81 -24.55 -23.57
N LYS A 150 -6.79 -24.68 -22.65
CA LYS A 150 -7.26 -23.61 -21.75
C LYS A 150 -6.22 -23.12 -20.74
N THR A 151 -5.20 -23.93 -20.44
CA THR A 151 -4.15 -23.58 -19.49
C THR A 151 -2.82 -24.10 -20.01
N ILE A 152 -1.95 -23.17 -20.40
CA ILE A 152 -0.60 -23.44 -20.84
C ILE A 152 0.30 -23.27 -19.62
N MET A 153 0.79 -24.38 -19.07
CA MET A 153 1.80 -24.34 -18.00
C MET A 153 3.18 -24.22 -18.64
N SER A 154 3.82 -23.06 -18.51
CA SER A 154 5.22 -22.89 -18.87
C SER A 154 6.15 -23.17 -17.69
N ASP A 155 7.45 -23.11 -17.95
CA ASP A 155 8.52 -23.13 -16.95
C ASP A 155 8.58 -21.87 -16.08
N LYS A 156 7.96 -20.77 -16.52
CA LYS A 156 8.04 -19.47 -15.87
C LYS A 156 6.72 -19.02 -15.23
N ASP A 157 5.54 -19.42 -15.75
CA ASP A 157 4.22 -19.08 -15.19
C ASP A 157 3.02 -19.82 -15.84
N THR A 158 1.82 -19.69 -15.25
CA THR A 158 0.53 -20.03 -15.90
C THR A 158 0.17 -18.96 -16.93
N LEU A 159 0.12 -19.33 -18.20
CA LEU A 159 0.00 -18.37 -19.30
C LEU A 159 -1.45 -18.17 -19.79
N SER A 160 -1.74 -16.92 -20.14
CA SER A 160 -2.88 -16.51 -20.96
C SER A 160 -2.73 -17.00 -22.41
N PRO A 161 -3.81 -17.02 -23.22
CA PRO A 161 -3.73 -17.35 -24.63
C PRO A 161 -2.76 -16.45 -25.40
N PHE A 162 -1.83 -17.03 -26.15
CA PHE A 162 -0.90 -16.27 -26.99
C PHE A 162 -1.30 -16.30 -28.47
N LYS A 163 -1.09 -15.17 -29.16
CA LYS A 163 -1.18 -15.08 -30.62
C LYS A 163 0.14 -15.57 -31.22
N PHE A 164 0.09 -16.57 -32.09
CA PHE A 164 1.25 -16.94 -32.91
C PHE A 164 1.08 -16.51 -34.37
N ASN A 165 2.17 -16.03 -34.95
CA ASN A 165 2.24 -15.66 -36.37
C ASN A 165 2.63 -16.87 -37.22
N SER A 166 3.54 -17.69 -36.71
CA SER A 166 4.13 -18.81 -37.44
C SER A 166 4.47 -19.96 -36.49
N GLY A 167 4.42 -21.18 -37.02
CA GLY A 167 4.76 -22.41 -36.29
C GLY A 167 5.78 -23.24 -37.06
N ALA A 168 6.62 -23.98 -36.34
CA ALA A 168 7.56 -24.92 -36.92
C ALA A 168 7.77 -26.12 -35.99
N GLN A 169 8.00 -27.30 -36.58
CA GLN A 169 8.31 -28.50 -35.81
C GLN A 169 9.78 -28.88 -35.98
N ASP A 170 10.43 -29.20 -34.86
CA ASP A 170 11.80 -29.68 -34.86
C ASP A 170 11.92 -31.19 -35.11
N ARG A 171 13.13 -31.73 -34.96
CA ARG A 171 13.43 -33.16 -35.16
C ARG A 171 13.03 -34.04 -33.98
N ASP A 172 12.90 -33.44 -32.79
CA ASP A 172 12.52 -34.11 -31.55
C ASP A 172 11.00 -34.04 -31.32
N ASP A 173 10.25 -33.68 -32.36
CA ASP A 173 8.80 -33.47 -32.38
C ASP A 173 8.29 -32.34 -31.47
N ASN A 174 9.16 -31.42 -31.05
CA ASN A 174 8.70 -30.21 -30.37
C ASN A 174 8.14 -29.20 -31.37
N ILE A 175 7.11 -28.49 -30.96
CA ILE A 175 6.44 -27.47 -31.77
C ILE A 175 6.86 -26.10 -31.27
N TRP A 176 7.36 -25.28 -32.17
CA TRP A 176 7.87 -23.94 -31.89
C TRP A 176 6.90 -22.92 -32.47
N PHE A 177 6.50 -21.94 -31.65
CA PHE A 177 5.58 -20.88 -32.02
C PHE A 177 6.28 -19.53 -31.90
N ALA A 178 6.29 -18.75 -32.99
CA ALA A 178 6.68 -17.34 -32.96
C ALA A 178 5.46 -16.48 -32.64
N THR A 179 5.54 -15.69 -31.57
CA THR A 179 4.44 -14.85 -31.10
C THR A 179 4.69 -13.37 -31.28
N GLU A 180 3.61 -12.60 -31.30
CA GLU A 180 3.68 -11.14 -31.40
C GLU A 180 3.71 -10.51 -30.01
N GLY A 181 4.92 -10.28 -29.48
CA GLY A 181 5.14 -9.54 -28.23
C GLY A 181 5.44 -10.40 -27.02
N GLU A 182 5.34 -11.73 -27.13
CA GLU A 182 5.65 -12.67 -26.05
C GLU A 182 6.85 -13.58 -26.36
N GLY A 183 7.60 -13.33 -27.44
CA GLY A 183 8.77 -14.12 -27.80
C GLY A 183 8.42 -15.46 -28.46
N VAL A 184 9.10 -16.52 -28.04
CA VAL A 184 8.99 -17.86 -28.64
C VAL A 184 8.55 -18.89 -27.61
N TYR A 185 7.54 -19.69 -27.96
CA TYR A 185 7.13 -20.85 -27.18
C TYR A 185 7.58 -22.15 -27.82
N CYS A 186 8.06 -23.08 -27.01
CA CYS A 186 8.37 -24.46 -27.40
C CYS A 186 7.46 -25.43 -26.67
N TYR A 187 6.51 -26.04 -27.38
CA TYR A 187 5.68 -27.13 -26.90
C TYR A 187 6.42 -28.46 -27.02
N ARG A 188 6.57 -29.15 -25.88
CA ARG A 188 7.20 -30.46 -25.76
C ARG A 188 6.16 -31.50 -25.37
N LYS A 189 5.88 -32.41 -26.29
CA LYS A 189 4.92 -33.50 -26.04
C LYS A 189 5.40 -34.37 -24.87
N ASN A 190 4.48 -34.70 -23.96
CA ASN A 190 4.71 -35.59 -22.82
C ASN A 190 5.84 -35.18 -21.83
N ARG A 191 6.23 -33.90 -21.77
CA ARG A 191 7.21 -33.39 -20.78
C ARG A 191 6.61 -32.25 -19.99
N LYS A 192 6.75 -32.23 -18.66
CA LYS A 192 6.34 -31.09 -17.83
C LYS A 192 7.56 -30.20 -17.47
N PRO A 193 7.48 -28.87 -17.61
CA PRO A 193 6.36 -28.12 -18.20
C PRO A 193 6.26 -28.38 -19.71
N ASN A 194 5.02 -28.45 -20.19
CA ASN A 194 4.70 -28.77 -21.59
C ASN A 194 5.13 -27.65 -22.53
N PHE A 195 5.28 -26.43 -22.02
CA PHE A 195 5.80 -25.29 -22.76
C PHE A 195 7.08 -24.78 -22.09
N ILE A 196 8.05 -24.39 -22.92
CA ILE A 196 9.18 -23.54 -22.51
C ILE A 196 8.99 -22.18 -23.16
N HIS A 197 9.20 -21.12 -22.37
CA HIS A 197 9.06 -19.74 -22.81
C HIS A 197 10.41 -19.04 -22.94
N TYR A 198 10.69 -18.55 -24.15
CA TYR A 198 11.91 -17.82 -24.48
C TYR A 198 11.62 -16.36 -24.78
N THR A 199 12.33 -15.46 -24.11
CA THR A 199 12.22 -14.00 -24.27
C THR A 199 13.56 -13.36 -24.63
N THR A 200 13.60 -12.04 -24.71
CA THR A 200 14.83 -11.23 -24.78
C THR A 200 15.86 -11.58 -23.70
N ASP A 201 15.43 -11.99 -22.50
CA ASP A 201 16.32 -12.47 -21.43
C ASP A 201 17.05 -13.78 -21.79
N ASP A 202 16.45 -14.60 -22.66
CA ASP A 202 17.04 -15.85 -23.15
C ASP A 202 17.88 -15.64 -24.44
N GLY A 203 18.10 -14.38 -24.84
CA GLY A 203 18.94 -13.98 -25.96
C GLY A 203 18.20 -13.64 -27.26
N LEU A 204 16.86 -13.60 -27.27
CA LEU A 204 16.10 -13.11 -28.43
C LEU A 204 16.41 -11.63 -28.71
N SER A 205 16.45 -11.25 -29.99
CA SER A 205 16.63 -9.84 -30.40
C SER A 205 15.45 -8.95 -30.01
N SER A 206 14.26 -9.52 -29.91
CA SER A 206 13.00 -8.85 -29.58
C SER A 206 11.92 -9.90 -29.30
N ASP A 207 10.96 -9.59 -28.43
CA ASP A 207 9.82 -10.48 -28.18
C ASP A 207 8.74 -10.43 -29.27
N PHE A 208 8.87 -9.53 -30.27
CA PHE A 208 7.99 -9.49 -31.44
C PHE A 208 8.49 -10.41 -32.54
N CYS A 209 8.09 -11.69 -32.48
CA CYS A 209 8.48 -12.73 -33.42
C CYS A 209 7.47 -12.88 -34.56
N TYR A 210 7.96 -12.87 -35.80
CA TYR A 210 7.14 -12.75 -37.01
C TYR A 210 7.10 -14.04 -37.85
N GLY A 211 8.12 -14.86 -37.72
CA GLY A 211 8.27 -16.11 -38.47
C GLY A 211 9.20 -17.05 -37.74
N ILE A 212 8.98 -18.36 -37.86
CA ILE A 212 9.85 -19.37 -37.25
C ILE A 212 10.04 -20.56 -38.19
N THR A 213 11.24 -21.12 -38.20
CA THR A 213 11.54 -22.32 -38.96
C THR A 213 12.65 -23.12 -38.30
N VAL A 214 12.78 -24.39 -38.67
CA VAL A 214 13.84 -25.28 -38.18
C VAL A 214 14.77 -25.64 -39.34
N THR A 215 16.07 -25.41 -39.14
CA THR A 215 17.12 -25.73 -40.11
C THR A 215 17.21 -27.23 -40.34
N GLN A 216 17.93 -27.64 -41.40
CA GLN A 216 18.23 -29.06 -41.58
C GLN A 216 19.11 -29.63 -40.47
N LYS A 217 19.86 -28.82 -39.70
CA LYS A 217 20.66 -29.31 -38.56
C LYS A 217 19.82 -29.52 -37.30
N GLY A 218 18.63 -28.92 -37.24
CA GLY A 218 17.76 -28.92 -36.05
C GLY A 218 17.79 -27.60 -35.27
N ASP A 219 18.49 -26.58 -35.77
CA ASP A 219 18.51 -25.26 -35.14
C ASP A 219 17.20 -24.53 -35.40
N VAL A 220 16.72 -23.80 -34.41
CA VAL A 220 15.48 -23.02 -34.53
C VAL A 220 15.86 -21.59 -34.92
N VAL A 221 15.27 -21.09 -36.01
CA VAL A 221 15.48 -19.73 -36.52
C VAL A 221 14.17 -18.99 -36.43
N THR A 222 14.14 -17.92 -35.66
CA THR A 222 13.00 -17.00 -35.55
C THR A 222 13.38 -15.63 -36.10
N THR A 223 12.41 -14.92 -36.67
CA THR A 223 12.55 -13.58 -37.23
C THR A 223 11.78 -12.57 -36.39
N HIS A 224 12.29 -11.34 -36.31
CA HIS A 224 11.77 -10.30 -35.43
C HIS A 224 11.88 -8.93 -36.08
N LYS A 225 11.41 -7.89 -35.38
CA LYS A 225 11.63 -6.49 -35.76
C LYS A 225 13.12 -6.08 -35.80
N ASN A 226 13.96 -6.76 -35.03
CA ASN A 226 15.39 -6.44 -34.88
C ASN A 226 16.30 -7.59 -35.37
N GLY A 227 15.98 -8.16 -36.52
CA GLY A 227 16.75 -9.19 -37.20
C GLY A 227 16.26 -10.62 -36.94
N ILE A 228 17.19 -11.56 -36.85
CA ILE A 228 16.94 -12.98 -36.62
C ILE A 228 17.63 -13.46 -35.35
N SER A 229 17.12 -14.53 -34.78
CA SER A 229 17.66 -15.17 -33.59
C SER A 229 17.63 -16.67 -33.82
N ILE A 230 18.76 -17.30 -33.56
CA ILE A 230 19.04 -18.68 -33.87
C ILE A 230 19.35 -19.40 -32.57
N LYS A 231 18.58 -20.43 -32.25
CA LYS A 231 18.86 -21.35 -31.16
C LYS A 231 19.49 -22.60 -31.74
N TYR A 232 20.81 -22.70 -31.61
CA TYR A 232 21.52 -23.93 -31.93
C TYR A 232 21.22 -25.00 -30.89
N ALA A 233 21.21 -26.26 -31.32
CA ALA A 233 20.92 -27.39 -30.42
C ALA A 233 21.86 -27.45 -29.19
N ASN A 234 23.10 -26.99 -29.34
CA ASN A 234 24.13 -27.03 -28.30
C ASN A 234 24.17 -25.77 -27.40
N LEU A 235 23.42 -24.71 -27.74
CA LEU A 235 23.41 -23.49 -26.95
C LEU A 235 22.15 -23.43 -26.07
N LYS A 236 22.33 -22.91 -24.86
CA LYS A 236 21.22 -22.65 -23.93
C LYS A 236 20.41 -21.42 -24.33
N THR A 237 21.05 -20.41 -24.93
CA THR A 237 20.48 -19.13 -25.31
C THR A 237 20.40 -18.97 -26.83
N PHE A 238 19.61 -18.01 -27.29
CA PHE A 238 19.57 -17.61 -28.69
C PHE A 238 20.79 -16.75 -29.05
N ARG A 239 21.30 -16.95 -30.27
CA ARG A 239 22.26 -16.06 -30.93
C ARG A 239 21.51 -15.13 -31.87
N SER A 240 21.74 -13.83 -31.75
CA SER A 240 20.99 -12.81 -32.49
C SER A 240 21.83 -12.17 -33.60
N ILE A 241 21.28 -12.12 -34.82
CA ILE A 241 21.89 -11.50 -36.00
C ILE A 241 20.99 -10.37 -36.51
N ASN A 242 21.53 -9.17 -36.63
CA ASN A 242 20.91 -7.94 -37.12
C ASN A 242 21.85 -7.22 -38.10
N ARG A 243 21.53 -5.99 -38.48
CA ARG A 243 22.31 -5.21 -39.46
C ARG A 243 23.73 -4.89 -39.02
N SER A 244 23.97 -4.80 -37.71
CA SER A 244 25.32 -4.53 -37.18
C SER A 244 26.26 -5.73 -37.32
N ASN A 245 25.73 -6.96 -37.46
CA ASN A 245 26.55 -8.17 -37.45
C ASN A 245 26.25 -9.16 -38.59
N GLY A 246 25.56 -8.74 -39.65
CA GLY A 246 25.53 -9.49 -40.92
C GLY A 246 24.24 -9.44 -41.73
N LEU A 247 23.12 -8.97 -41.19
CA LEU A 247 21.89 -8.86 -42.00
C LEU A 247 21.89 -7.60 -42.88
N PRO A 248 21.38 -7.66 -44.12
CA PRO A 248 21.22 -6.46 -44.93
C PRO A 248 20.10 -5.53 -44.41
N ALA A 249 19.13 -6.06 -43.66
CA ALA A 249 18.00 -5.32 -43.10
C ALA A 249 17.58 -5.88 -41.73
N ASN A 250 17.07 -5.01 -40.84
CA ASN A 250 16.65 -5.39 -39.49
C ASN A 250 15.20 -5.91 -39.43
N ILE A 251 14.29 -5.30 -40.18
CA ILE A 251 12.86 -5.59 -40.06
C ILE A 251 12.48 -6.68 -41.05
N VAL A 252 12.18 -7.87 -40.53
CA VAL A 252 11.58 -8.96 -41.30
C VAL A 252 10.06 -8.85 -41.21
N ASN A 253 9.34 -9.09 -42.29
CA ASN A 253 7.88 -8.98 -42.33
C ASN A 253 7.18 -10.20 -41.69
N ASN A 254 5.93 -10.00 -41.27
CA ASN A 254 5.06 -11.06 -40.74
C ASN A 254 4.91 -12.23 -41.69
N ASN A 255 5.08 -13.45 -41.17
CA ASN A 255 4.98 -14.73 -41.90
C ASN A 255 5.87 -14.81 -43.17
N ALA A 256 6.86 -13.93 -43.31
CA ALA A 256 7.71 -13.84 -44.48
C ALA A 256 8.96 -14.71 -44.32
N ILE A 257 8.79 -16.00 -44.01
CA ILE A 257 9.89 -16.96 -43.87
C ILE A 257 9.62 -18.22 -44.70
N TYR A 258 10.60 -18.66 -45.48
CA TYR A 258 10.49 -19.86 -46.30
C TYR A 258 11.77 -20.69 -46.27
N LYS A 259 11.64 -21.98 -45.97
CA LYS A 259 12.74 -22.95 -46.01
C LYS A 259 12.81 -23.61 -47.38
N GLY A 260 13.88 -23.35 -48.13
CA GLY A 260 14.13 -23.95 -49.43
C GLY A 260 14.59 -25.41 -49.34
N LYS A 261 14.49 -26.15 -50.47
CA LYS A 261 14.87 -27.58 -50.54
C LYS A 261 16.33 -27.85 -50.16
N LYS A 262 17.25 -26.94 -50.51
CA LYS A 262 18.69 -27.03 -50.20
C LYS A 262 19.02 -26.67 -48.74
N GLY A 263 18.03 -26.34 -47.91
CA GLY A 263 18.23 -25.95 -46.51
C GLY A 263 18.43 -24.45 -46.28
N ASN A 264 18.50 -23.65 -47.35
CA ASN A 264 18.56 -22.19 -47.28
C ASN A 264 17.25 -21.63 -46.73
N ILE A 265 17.33 -20.55 -45.96
CA ILE A 265 16.16 -19.85 -45.41
C ILE A 265 16.04 -18.51 -46.13
N TYR A 266 14.86 -18.23 -46.65
CA TYR A 266 14.52 -16.98 -47.32
C TYR A 266 13.58 -16.18 -46.45
N MET A 267 13.84 -14.88 -46.29
CA MET A 267 13.09 -14.00 -45.42
C MET A 267 12.75 -12.71 -46.13
N GLY A 268 11.48 -12.31 -46.13
CA GLY A 268 11.06 -11.02 -46.66
C GLY A 268 11.27 -9.92 -45.64
N SER A 269 11.99 -8.86 -46.01
CA SER A 269 12.24 -7.68 -45.18
C SER A 269 11.61 -6.44 -45.82
N THR A 270 11.60 -5.34 -45.06
CA THR A 270 11.21 -4.02 -45.59
C THR A 270 12.14 -3.50 -46.68
N GLU A 271 13.35 -4.06 -46.79
CA GLU A 271 14.38 -3.66 -47.78
C GLU A 271 14.60 -4.73 -48.87
N GLY A 272 13.77 -5.78 -48.92
CA GLY A 272 13.81 -6.80 -49.98
C GLY A 272 13.85 -8.24 -49.47
N LEU A 273 14.50 -9.13 -50.22
CA LEU A 273 14.58 -10.56 -49.88
C LEU A 273 15.96 -10.89 -49.29
N ILE A 274 15.97 -11.43 -48.08
CA ILE A 274 17.17 -11.93 -47.40
C ILE A 274 17.29 -13.43 -47.63
N ARG A 275 18.49 -13.90 -48.00
CA ARG A 275 18.82 -15.32 -48.09
C ARG A 275 19.85 -15.66 -47.01
N TYR A 276 19.42 -16.44 -46.03
CA TYR A 276 20.27 -16.97 -44.97
C TYR A 276 20.70 -18.41 -45.30
N LEU A 277 21.98 -18.71 -45.06
CA LEU A 277 22.64 -19.98 -45.38
C LEU A 277 23.10 -20.65 -44.07
N PRO A 278 22.25 -21.48 -43.41
CA PRO A 278 22.58 -22.07 -42.10
C PRO A 278 23.80 -22.99 -42.09
N ASN A 279 24.22 -23.47 -43.26
CA ASN A 279 25.39 -24.33 -43.40
C ASN A 279 26.71 -23.56 -43.47
N GLU A 280 26.66 -22.29 -43.88
CA GLU A 280 27.82 -21.40 -44.02
C GLU A 280 27.97 -20.45 -42.83
N ASP A 281 26.97 -20.42 -41.93
CA ASP A 281 27.02 -19.62 -40.72
C ASP A 281 28.01 -20.21 -39.70
N VAL A 282 29.00 -19.39 -39.33
CA VAL A 282 30.09 -19.75 -38.42
C VAL A 282 30.04 -18.82 -37.21
N ILE A 283 30.07 -19.42 -36.02
CA ILE A 283 30.13 -18.70 -34.75
C ILE A 283 31.56 -18.15 -34.58
N ASN A 284 31.69 -16.86 -34.28
CA ASN A 284 32.96 -16.27 -33.92
C ASN A 284 33.34 -16.69 -32.50
N LEU A 285 34.23 -17.68 -32.41
CA LEU A 285 34.77 -18.18 -31.15
C LEU A 285 35.89 -17.29 -30.57
N ASN A 286 36.28 -16.21 -31.27
CA ASN A 286 37.29 -15.29 -30.75
C ASN A 286 36.66 -14.35 -29.72
N PRO A 287 37.08 -14.43 -28.45
CA PRO A 287 36.60 -13.51 -27.43
C PRO A 287 37.10 -12.08 -27.71
N PRO A 288 36.36 -11.05 -27.27
CA PRO A 288 36.84 -9.68 -27.38
C PRO A 288 38.07 -9.46 -26.48
N VAL A 289 38.98 -8.58 -26.89
CA VAL A 289 40.12 -8.17 -26.04
C VAL A 289 39.68 -7.02 -25.16
N LEU A 290 39.51 -7.25 -23.86
CA LEU A 290 39.03 -6.26 -22.90
C LEU A 290 40.19 -5.48 -22.28
N SER A 291 40.10 -4.15 -22.33
CA SER A 291 41.06 -3.23 -21.74
C SER A 291 40.36 -2.06 -21.04
N PHE A 292 40.90 -1.61 -19.92
CA PHE A 292 40.49 -0.34 -19.31
C PHE A 292 41.14 0.81 -20.09
N LEU A 293 40.36 1.84 -20.39
CA LEU A 293 40.82 3.06 -21.04
C LEU A 293 41.20 4.12 -20.00
N SER A 294 40.31 4.35 -19.04
CA SER A 294 40.54 5.36 -18.01
C SER A 294 39.72 5.06 -16.76
N VAL A 295 40.27 5.40 -15.60
CA VAL A 295 39.56 5.40 -14.32
C VAL A 295 39.58 6.82 -13.80
N ARG A 296 38.40 7.42 -13.64
CA ARG A 296 38.25 8.84 -13.28
C ARG A 296 37.50 8.96 -11.97
N THR A 297 37.95 9.86 -11.11
CA THR A 297 37.21 10.26 -9.91
C THR A 297 36.92 11.76 -10.02
N ASN A 298 35.64 12.12 -10.08
CA ASN A 298 35.21 13.50 -10.36
C ASN A 298 35.87 13.99 -11.66
N THR A 299 36.77 14.97 -11.58
CA THR A 299 37.54 15.52 -12.71
C THR A 299 38.94 14.94 -12.88
N THR A 300 39.40 14.09 -11.95
CA THR A 300 40.78 13.58 -11.93
C THR A 300 40.86 12.24 -12.64
N ILE A 301 41.75 12.13 -13.63
CA ILE A 301 42.05 10.88 -14.33
C ILE A 301 43.21 10.19 -13.62
N HIS A 302 43.00 8.96 -13.17
CA HIS A 302 44.04 8.13 -12.55
C HIS A 302 44.79 7.32 -13.60
N GLN A 303 46.08 7.07 -13.37
CA GLN A 303 46.83 6.09 -14.18
C GLN A 303 46.25 4.68 -13.97
N LEU A 304 46.30 3.85 -15.00
CA LEU A 304 45.78 2.48 -14.93
C LEU A 304 46.64 1.64 -13.97
N ASP A 305 46.02 1.15 -12.90
CA ASP A 305 46.65 0.32 -11.87
C ASP A 305 45.65 -0.75 -11.38
N SER A 306 46.18 -1.79 -10.75
CA SER A 306 45.42 -2.88 -10.14
C SER A 306 44.75 -2.48 -8.82
N VAL A 307 45.26 -1.46 -8.14
CA VAL A 307 44.77 -1.01 -6.82
C VAL A 307 44.77 0.52 -6.71
N TYR A 308 43.60 1.10 -6.52
CA TYR A 308 43.42 2.53 -6.28
C TYR A 308 43.17 2.79 -4.80
N LYS A 309 44.06 3.55 -4.15
CA LYS A 309 43.89 3.99 -2.76
C LYS A 309 43.51 5.47 -2.76
N LEU A 310 42.25 5.75 -2.48
CA LEU A 310 41.72 7.10 -2.46
C LEU A 310 41.54 7.57 -1.00
N PRO A 311 41.84 8.84 -0.66
CA PRO A 311 41.49 9.39 0.64
C PRO A 311 39.96 9.41 0.82
N TYR A 312 39.47 9.76 2.01
CA TYR A 312 38.03 9.93 2.19
C TYR A 312 37.57 11.21 1.50
N ASP A 313 36.69 11.10 0.50
CA ASP A 313 36.02 12.21 -0.15
C ASP A 313 34.73 11.73 -0.84
N LYS A 314 33.96 12.66 -1.43
CA LYS A 314 32.84 12.34 -2.31
C LYS A 314 33.37 12.12 -3.73
N TYR A 315 33.39 10.86 -4.15
CA TYR A 315 33.80 10.49 -5.50
C TYR A 315 32.62 10.04 -6.35
N GLU A 316 32.54 10.63 -7.52
CA GLU A 316 31.88 10.08 -8.70
C GLU A 316 32.93 9.29 -9.49
N LEU A 317 32.85 7.96 -9.44
CA LEU A 317 33.80 7.07 -10.10
C LEU A 317 33.28 6.74 -11.50
N THR A 318 33.99 7.16 -12.53
CA THR A 318 33.71 6.81 -13.93
C THR A 318 34.79 5.88 -14.46
N ILE A 319 34.39 4.73 -15.00
CA ILE A 319 35.29 3.70 -15.52
C ILE A 319 35.01 3.57 -17.02
N ASP A 320 36.00 3.91 -17.83
CA ASP A 320 35.96 3.73 -19.28
C ASP A 320 36.71 2.46 -19.66
N PHE A 321 36.11 1.64 -20.50
CA PHE A 321 36.65 0.36 -20.93
C PHE A 321 36.27 0.07 -22.38
N VAL A 322 37.02 -0.81 -23.03
CA VAL A 322 36.74 -1.24 -24.39
C VAL A 322 37.00 -2.73 -24.53
N GLY A 323 36.05 -3.44 -25.12
CA GLY A 323 36.22 -4.79 -25.62
C GLY A 323 36.40 -4.72 -27.13
N VAL A 324 37.60 -5.06 -27.60
CA VAL A 324 37.93 -5.01 -29.03
C VAL A 324 37.53 -6.31 -29.69
N SER A 325 36.56 -6.25 -30.60
CA SER A 325 36.18 -7.33 -31.52
C SER A 325 36.32 -6.84 -32.95
N LEU A 326 37.20 -7.46 -33.75
CA LEU A 326 37.48 -7.02 -35.12
C LEU A 326 36.33 -7.33 -36.10
N THR A 327 35.52 -8.35 -35.80
CA THR A 327 34.41 -8.76 -36.68
C THR A 327 33.19 -7.87 -36.52
N ASN A 328 32.90 -7.45 -35.28
CA ASN A 328 31.80 -6.55 -34.98
C ASN A 328 32.11 -5.76 -33.69
N PRO A 329 32.72 -4.56 -33.82
CA PRO A 329 33.03 -3.71 -32.69
C PRO A 329 31.78 -3.18 -31.95
N GLY A 330 30.70 -2.91 -32.68
CA GLY A 330 29.47 -2.32 -32.12
C GLY A 330 28.55 -3.31 -31.41
N GLY A 331 28.77 -4.62 -31.59
CA GLY A 331 28.00 -5.68 -30.94
C GLY A 331 28.67 -6.26 -29.69
N VAL A 332 29.68 -5.59 -29.14
CA VAL A 332 30.31 -6.01 -27.89
C VAL A 332 29.46 -5.56 -26.71
N THR A 333 29.11 -6.49 -25.83
CA THR A 333 28.37 -6.22 -24.60
C THR A 333 29.24 -6.53 -23.38
N TYR A 334 28.92 -5.91 -22.25
CA TYR A 334 29.70 -6.00 -21.03
C TYR A 334 28.81 -6.41 -19.88
N LYS A 335 29.29 -7.37 -19.09
CA LYS A 335 28.73 -7.69 -17.78
C LYS A 335 29.69 -7.21 -16.72
N TYR A 336 29.24 -6.30 -15.85
CA TYR A 336 30.08 -5.69 -14.83
C TYR A 336 29.42 -5.68 -13.46
N GLN A 337 30.25 -5.61 -12.42
CA GLN A 337 29.84 -5.52 -11.02
C GLN A 337 30.90 -4.79 -10.20
N LEU A 338 30.45 -3.92 -9.30
CA LEU A 338 31.27 -3.36 -8.23
C LEU A 338 30.98 -4.10 -6.92
N GLU A 339 31.75 -5.16 -6.64
CA GLU A 339 31.65 -5.92 -5.40
C GLU A 339 31.91 -4.99 -4.20
N GLY A 340 31.04 -5.05 -3.19
CA GLY A 340 31.04 -4.15 -2.03
C GLY A 340 30.11 -2.94 -2.16
N PHE A 341 29.58 -2.65 -3.35
CA PHE A 341 28.56 -1.62 -3.59
C PHE A 341 27.22 -2.20 -4.07
N GLU A 342 27.24 -3.23 -4.91
CA GLU A 342 26.04 -3.86 -5.48
C GLU A 342 26.04 -5.39 -5.43
N ASP A 343 24.85 -5.98 -5.27
CA ASP A 343 24.67 -7.43 -5.07
C ASP A 343 24.69 -8.24 -6.39
N ASN A 344 24.10 -7.70 -7.46
CA ASN A 344 23.93 -8.39 -8.74
C ASN A 344 24.70 -7.69 -9.87
N PRO A 345 25.24 -8.45 -10.84
CA PRO A 345 25.92 -7.88 -12.00
C PRO A 345 24.93 -7.24 -12.97
N ARG A 346 25.38 -6.18 -13.66
CA ARG A 346 24.61 -5.46 -14.68
C ARG A 346 25.17 -5.75 -16.08
N ILE A 347 24.32 -5.61 -17.10
CA ILE A 347 24.70 -5.74 -18.51
C ILE A 347 24.57 -4.36 -19.17
N THR A 348 25.54 -3.99 -20.00
CA THR A 348 25.52 -2.75 -20.79
C THR A 348 26.21 -2.96 -22.14
N SER A 349 25.83 -2.16 -23.13
CA SER A 349 26.58 -2.01 -24.39
C SER A 349 27.46 -0.75 -24.38
N GLU A 350 27.30 0.10 -23.36
CA GLU A 350 28.09 1.32 -23.20
C GLU A 350 29.53 1.00 -22.77
N GLN A 351 30.47 1.83 -23.22
CA GLN A 351 31.90 1.71 -22.93
C GLN A 351 32.33 2.48 -21.68
N SER A 352 31.37 3.00 -20.92
CA SER A 352 31.59 3.79 -19.71
C SER A 352 30.51 3.51 -18.68
N VAL A 353 30.91 3.40 -17.41
CA VAL A 353 29.98 3.25 -16.27
C VAL A 353 30.36 4.21 -15.16
N THR A 354 29.36 4.76 -14.48
CA THR A 354 29.53 5.76 -13.42
C THR A 354 28.87 5.31 -12.12
N TYR A 355 29.63 5.37 -11.02
CA TYR A 355 29.16 5.10 -9.66
C TYR A 355 29.20 6.39 -8.83
N PRO A 356 28.04 6.90 -8.39
CA PRO A 356 27.99 8.12 -7.58
C PRO A 356 28.24 7.83 -6.10
N ASN A 357 29.01 8.71 -5.44
CA ASN A 357 29.16 8.80 -3.99
C ASN A 357 29.52 7.48 -3.27
N LEU A 358 30.63 6.87 -3.66
CA LEU A 358 31.12 5.65 -3.01
C LEU A 358 31.50 5.89 -1.52
N PRO A 359 30.92 5.15 -0.55
CA PRO A 359 31.28 5.24 0.87
C PRO A 359 32.70 4.77 1.20
N ASP A 360 33.16 4.98 2.44
CA ASP A 360 34.41 4.38 2.92
C ASP A 360 34.33 2.85 2.94
N GLY A 361 35.30 2.18 2.30
CA GLY A 361 35.26 0.73 2.14
C GLY A 361 36.24 0.21 1.08
N ASP A 362 36.26 -1.11 0.95
CA ASP A 362 37.02 -1.84 -0.06
C ASP A 362 36.05 -2.36 -1.13
N TYR A 363 36.32 -2.01 -2.38
CA TYR A 363 35.53 -2.38 -3.54
C TYR A 363 36.38 -3.12 -4.57
N LYS A 364 35.74 -4.02 -5.32
CA LYS A 364 36.38 -4.71 -6.43
C LYS A 364 35.50 -4.63 -7.66
N PHE A 365 35.98 -3.91 -8.67
CA PHE A 365 35.32 -3.85 -9.95
C PHE A 365 35.67 -5.09 -10.77
N VAL A 366 34.66 -5.76 -11.31
CA VAL A 366 34.78 -6.95 -12.15
C VAL A 366 34.00 -6.72 -13.42
N ILE A 367 34.62 -6.92 -14.57
CA ILE A 367 33.98 -6.78 -15.88
C ILE A 367 34.39 -7.92 -16.81
N THR A 368 33.41 -8.42 -17.56
CA THR A 368 33.58 -9.43 -18.61
C THR A 368 32.96 -8.88 -19.90
N ALA A 369 33.68 -8.93 -21.01
CA ALA A 369 33.13 -8.54 -22.30
C ALA A 369 32.71 -9.78 -23.11
N PHE A 370 31.66 -9.63 -23.91
CA PHE A 370 31.09 -10.65 -24.76
C PHE A 370 31.08 -10.12 -26.20
N ASN A 371 31.49 -10.95 -27.15
CA ASN A 371 31.31 -10.60 -28.56
C ASN A 371 29.83 -10.72 -28.97
N SER A 372 29.51 -10.38 -30.22
CA SER A 372 28.14 -10.48 -30.75
C SER A 372 27.56 -11.90 -30.77
N ASP A 373 28.41 -12.92 -30.58
CA ASP A 373 28.04 -14.33 -30.52
C ASP A 373 28.02 -14.87 -29.08
N ASN A 374 27.99 -13.97 -28.09
CA ASN A 374 27.96 -14.27 -26.65
C ASN A 374 29.19 -15.04 -26.14
N ILE A 375 30.32 -14.98 -26.84
CA ILE A 375 31.58 -15.55 -26.36
C ILE A 375 32.27 -14.55 -25.45
N ALA A 376 32.44 -14.96 -24.19
CA ALA A 376 33.04 -14.16 -23.12
C ALA A 376 34.57 -14.11 -23.20
N THR A 377 35.17 -13.06 -22.65
CA THR A 377 36.61 -13.01 -22.37
C THR A 377 37.04 -14.15 -21.45
N GLN A 378 38.25 -14.71 -21.67
CA GLN A 378 38.74 -15.88 -20.93
C GLN A 378 38.84 -15.63 -19.42
N SER A 379 39.22 -14.43 -19.02
CA SER A 379 39.27 -13.98 -17.64
C SER A 379 38.57 -12.62 -17.50
N PRO A 380 37.76 -12.40 -16.45
CA PRO A 380 37.25 -11.06 -16.14
C PRO A 380 38.40 -10.09 -15.87
N ALA A 381 38.29 -8.86 -16.38
CA ALA A 381 39.21 -7.79 -16.00
C ALA A 381 38.75 -7.20 -14.67
N THR A 382 39.69 -6.99 -13.74
CA THR A 382 39.37 -6.53 -12.38
C THR A 382 40.38 -5.53 -11.86
N PHE A 383 39.94 -4.63 -11.01
CA PHE A 383 40.80 -3.78 -10.18
C PHE A 383 40.13 -3.50 -8.83
N LYS A 384 40.94 -3.13 -7.83
CA LYS A 384 40.48 -2.84 -6.47
C LYS A 384 40.48 -1.35 -6.21
N ILE A 385 39.51 -0.88 -5.45
CA ILE A 385 39.42 0.50 -4.98
C ILE A 385 39.23 0.47 -3.47
N THR A 386 40.11 1.15 -2.74
CA THR A 386 39.99 1.35 -1.30
C THR A 386 39.76 2.83 -1.03
N ILE A 387 38.59 3.17 -0.48
CA ILE A 387 38.29 4.52 -0.01
C ILE A 387 38.63 4.60 1.47
N GLY A 388 39.56 5.49 1.81
CA GLY A 388 40.03 5.69 3.17
C GLY A 388 38.89 6.08 4.11
N LYS A 389 39.06 5.75 5.39
CA LYS A 389 38.10 6.14 6.43
C LYS A 389 38.10 7.67 6.65
N PRO A 390 36.94 8.30 6.88
CA PRO A 390 36.87 9.71 7.23
C PRO A 390 37.64 10.02 8.51
N PHE A 391 38.12 11.26 8.67
CA PHE A 391 38.95 11.63 9.81
C PHE A 391 38.27 11.38 11.16
N TRP A 392 36.94 11.50 11.24
CA TRP A 392 36.17 11.23 12.47
C TRP A 392 36.05 9.75 12.85
N LYS A 393 36.27 8.82 11.91
CA LYS A 393 36.36 7.37 12.18
C LYS A 393 37.79 6.92 12.53
N LYS A 394 38.81 7.80 12.43
CA LYS A 394 40.20 7.45 12.75
C LYS A 394 40.42 7.47 14.27
N ILE A 395 41.21 6.53 14.76
CA ILE A 395 41.47 6.32 16.21
C ILE A 395 42.00 7.58 16.88
N TRP A 396 42.93 8.31 16.24
CA TRP A 396 43.50 9.52 16.82
C TRP A 396 42.43 10.60 17.09
N PHE A 397 41.43 10.76 16.20
CA PHE A 397 40.36 11.75 16.37
C PHE A 397 39.44 11.36 17.52
N ILE A 398 39.07 10.07 17.59
CA ILE A 398 38.25 9.53 18.69
C ILE A 398 38.95 9.73 20.04
N VAL A 399 40.26 9.41 20.11
CA VAL A 399 41.07 9.61 21.31
C VAL A 399 41.16 11.09 21.68
N THR A 400 41.45 11.96 20.71
CA THR A 400 41.58 13.41 20.93
C THR A 400 40.26 14.03 21.39
N ALA A 401 39.15 13.68 20.75
CA ALA A 401 37.82 14.12 21.15
C ALA A 401 37.46 13.66 22.57
N SER A 402 37.80 12.40 22.91
CA SER A 402 37.60 11.87 24.27
C SER A 402 38.42 12.64 25.31
N VAL A 403 39.67 12.98 25.00
CA VAL A 403 40.53 13.82 25.87
C VAL A 403 39.94 15.22 26.04
N PHE A 404 39.42 15.86 24.99
CA PHE A 404 38.77 17.17 25.10
C PHE A 404 37.50 17.13 25.95
N VAL A 405 36.71 16.05 25.87
CA VAL A 405 35.53 15.86 26.74
C VAL A 405 35.96 15.72 28.20
N ILE A 406 36.99 14.90 28.49
CA ILE A 406 37.53 14.72 29.84
C ILE A 406 38.11 16.04 30.37
N LEU A 407 38.86 16.77 29.55
CA LEU A 407 39.43 18.08 29.90
C LEU A 407 38.32 19.11 30.13
N GLY A 408 37.25 19.10 29.32
CA GLY A 408 36.07 19.93 29.49
C GLY A 408 35.37 19.66 30.82
N PHE A 409 35.17 18.39 31.16
CA PHE A 409 34.68 17.98 32.49
C PHE A 409 35.60 18.45 33.60
N PHE A 410 36.91 18.25 33.48
CA PHE A 410 37.88 18.67 34.49
C PHE A 410 37.91 20.20 34.68
N LEU A 411 37.90 20.96 33.59
CA LEU A 411 37.83 22.43 33.62
C LEU A 411 36.50 22.91 34.22
N PHE A 412 35.39 22.25 33.88
CA PHE A 412 34.08 22.52 34.47
C PHE A 412 34.08 22.27 35.98
N PHE A 413 34.61 21.13 36.44
CA PHE A 413 34.76 20.83 37.87
C PHE A 413 35.67 21.84 38.58
N LYS A 414 36.78 22.25 37.96
CA LYS A 414 37.71 23.24 38.53
C LYS A 414 37.11 24.65 38.56
N TRP A 415 36.34 25.02 37.55
CA TRP A 415 35.58 26.27 37.53
C TRP A 415 34.46 26.26 38.57
N ARG A 416 33.73 25.15 38.67
CA ARG A 416 32.65 24.95 39.65
C ARG A 416 33.16 25.05 41.08
N THR A 417 34.28 24.40 41.40
CA THR A 417 34.91 24.46 42.74
C THR A 417 35.40 25.87 43.08
N LYS A 418 36.05 26.57 42.14
CA LYS A 418 36.43 27.99 42.34
C LYS A 418 35.23 28.92 42.50
N LYS A 419 34.16 28.69 41.74
CA LYS A 419 32.91 29.45 41.85
C LYS A 419 32.27 29.22 43.21
N LEU A 420 32.17 27.97 43.66
CA LEU A 420 31.69 27.60 45.00
C LEU A 420 32.47 28.30 46.12
N GLN A 421 33.79 28.46 45.98
CA GLN A 421 34.62 29.12 46.98
C GLN A 421 34.43 30.64 47.01
N LYS A 422 34.31 31.29 45.84
CA LYS A 422 33.94 32.72 45.76
C LYS A 422 32.54 32.99 46.29
N ASP A 423 31.58 32.13 45.95
CA ASP A 423 30.20 32.23 46.43
C ASP A 423 30.17 32.11 47.96
N LYS A 424 31.02 31.25 48.56
CA LYS A 424 31.17 31.12 50.01
C LYS A 424 31.76 32.37 50.68
N GLU A 425 32.81 32.97 50.12
CA GLU A 425 33.42 34.20 50.67
C GLU A 425 32.48 35.41 50.61
N ILE A 426 31.72 35.55 49.50
CA ILE A 426 30.67 36.55 49.36
C ILE A 426 29.56 36.30 50.38
N LEU A 427 29.18 35.04 50.59
CA LEU A 427 28.16 34.64 51.55
C LEU A 427 28.57 34.95 53.00
N GLU A 428 29.83 34.70 53.38
CA GLU A 428 30.33 35.01 54.74
C GLU A 428 30.37 36.52 55.02
N GLY A 429 30.71 37.34 54.01
CA GLY A 429 30.62 38.81 54.10
C GLY A 429 29.17 39.29 54.25
N LEU A 430 28.27 38.74 53.44
CA LEU A 430 26.84 39.06 53.47
C LEU A 430 26.17 38.63 54.78
N VAL A 431 26.56 37.47 55.32
CA VAL A 431 26.05 36.93 56.59
C VAL A 431 26.40 37.86 57.75
N LYS A 432 27.58 38.49 57.76
CA LYS A 432 28.03 39.39 58.84
C LYS A 432 27.32 40.75 58.81
N GLU A 433 26.97 41.25 57.64
CA GLU A 433 26.14 42.45 57.46
C GLU A 433 24.67 42.15 57.77
N LYS A 434 24.15 41.02 57.25
CA LYS A 434 22.78 40.56 57.50
C LYS A 434 22.53 40.14 58.95
N THR A 435 23.53 39.68 59.72
CA THR A 435 23.32 39.35 61.13
C THR A 435 23.01 40.58 61.99
N GLY A 436 23.45 41.78 61.59
CA GLY A 436 23.07 43.04 62.24
C GLY A 436 21.64 43.47 61.92
N GLU A 437 21.21 43.33 60.65
CA GLU A 437 19.83 43.62 60.23
C GLU A 437 18.81 42.58 60.72
N LEU A 438 19.19 41.29 60.76
CA LEU A 438 18.33 40.17 61.13
C LEU A 438 17.82 40.25 62.59
N VAL A 439 18.57 40.83 63.52
CA VAL A 439 18.09 40.97 64.91
C VAL A 439 16.89 41.91 64.99
N LEU A 440 16.89 43.00 64.20
CA LEU A 440 15.78 43.95 64.11
C LEU A 440 14.61 43.44 63.25
N GLU A 441 14.90 42.62 62.24
CA GLU A 441 13.88 42.05 61.33
C GLU A 441 13.18 40.83 61.96
N LYS A 442 13.90 40.03 62.76
CA LYS A 442 13.35 38.88 63.49
C LYS A 442 12.30 39.30 64.54
N GLU A 443 12.52 40.40 65.26
CA GLU A 443 11.50 40.93 66.19
C GLU A 443 10.22 41.38 65.48
N LYS A 444 10.29 41.79 64.21
CA LYS A 444 9.11 42.15 63.41
C LYS A 444 8.40 40.90 62.85
N ILE A 445 9.16 39.88 62.46
CA ILE A 445 8.64 38.61 61.92
C ILE A 445 7.94 37.79 63.01
N GLU A 446 8.46 37.75 64.24
CA GLU A 446 7.81 37.02 65.34
C GLU A 446 6.42 37.61 65.64
N LYS A 447 6.29 38.94 65.71
CA LYS A 447 4.98 39.61 65.89
C LYS A 447 4.01 39.38 64.72
N ALA A 448 4.52 39.30 63.49
CA ALA A 448 3.68 39.04 62.31
C ALA A 448 3.20 37.58 62.25
N ASN A 449 4.04 36.62 62.66
CA ASN A 449 3.69 35.21 62.69
C ASN A 449 2.68 34.86 63.79
N GLU A 450 2.78 35.50 64.96
CA GLU A 450 1.77 35.35 66.02
C GLU A 450 0.38 35.81 65.53
N LEU A 451 0.31 36.97 64.88
CA LEU A 451 -0.93 37.50 64.30
C LEU A 451 -1.47 36.62 63.16
N LEU A 452 -0.59 36.06 62.32
CA LEU A 452 -0.98 35.17 61.23
C LEU A 452 -1.60 33.87 61.75
N ASN A 453 -1.03 33.30 62.82
CA ASN A 453 -1.51 32.04 63.37
C ASN A 453 -2.88 32.21 64.05
N GLU A 454 -3.11 33.33 64.73
CA GLU A 454 -4.43 33.71 65.26
C GLU A 454 -5.47 33.85 64.12
N LYS A 455 -5.12 34.53 63.02
CA LYS A 455 -6.01 34.67 61.86
C LYS A 455 -6.33 33.34 61.15
N ASN A 456 -5.36 32.44 61.04
CA ASN A 456 -5.58 31.13 60.44
C ASN A 456 -6.51 30.25 61.29
N GLN A 457 -6.44 30.36 62.63
CA GLN A 457 -7.36 29.66 63.52
C GLN A 457 -8.80 30.19 63.36
N ASP A 458 -8.98 31.50 63.25
CA ASP A 458 -10.30 32.13 63.01
C ASP A 458 -10.91 31.72 61.65
N ILE A 459 -10.10 31.67 60.60
CA ILE A 459 -10.54 31.25 59.25
C ILE A 459 -10.93 29.77 59.26
N THR A 460 -10.10 28.91 59.87
CA THR A 460 -10.39 27.47 59.95
C THR A 460 -11.67 27.20 60.75
N ALA A 461 -11.89 27.93 61.86
CA ALA A 461 -13.12 27.85 62.63
C ALA A 461 -14.36 28.27 61.81
N SER A 462 -14.23 29.31 60.99
CA SER A 462 -15.32 29.80 60.13
C SER A 462 -15.68 28.82 59.00
N ILE A 463 -14.68 28.16 58.40
CA ILE A 463 -14.92 27.14 57.36
C ILE A 463 -15.48 25.85 57.98
N ALA A 464 -15.01 25.45 59.17
CA ALA A 464 -15.59 24.33 59.90
C ALA A 464 -17.07 24.56 60.26
N TYR A 465 -17.45 25.82 60.55
CA TYR A 465 -18.85 26.20 60.73
C TYR A 465 -19.67 26.10 59.43
N ALA A 466 -19.12 26.55 58.29
CA ALA A 466 -19.76 26.39 56.98
C ALA A 466 -20.03 24.91 56.64
N LYS A 467 -19.10 24.00 56.99
CA LYS A 467 -19.30 22.55 56.85
C LYS A 467 -20.48 22.02 57.67
N ARG A 468 -20.65 22.52 58.89
CA ARG A 468 -21.80 22.14 59.74
C ARG A 468 -23.12 22.56 59.11
N ILE A 469 -23.18 23.75 58.50
CA ILE A 469 -24.36 24.22 57.76
C ILE A 469 -24.62 23.33 56.55
N GLN A 470 -23.59 23.08 55.73
CA GLN A 470 -23.73 22.26 54.52
C GLN A 470 -24.24 20.85 54.85
N ASN A 471 -23.63 20.18 55.84
CA ASN A 471 -24.06 18.85 56.28
C ASN A 471 -25.49 18.81 56.82
N ALA A 472 -26.02 19.92 57.35
CA ALA A 472 -27.40 19.99 57.84
C ALA A 472 -28.43 20.14 56.71
N VAL A 473 -28.01 20.59 55.54
CA VAL A 473 -28.87 20.75 54.35
C VAL A 473 -28.84 19.52 53.44
N LEU A 474 -27.74 18.76 53.46
CA LEU A 474 -27.65 17.49 52.72
C LEU A 474 -28.56 16.42 53.35
N PRO A 475 -29.25 15.59 52.55
CA PRO A 475 -30.02 14.46 53.08
C PRO A 475 -29.11 13.46 53.79
N ASP A 476 -29.59 12.84 54.87
CA ASP A 476 -28.84 11.76 55.54
C ASP A 476 -28.73 10.52 54.62
N PRO A 477 -27.51 10.07 54.23
CA PRO A 477 -27.32 8.87 53.39
C PRO A 477 -28.01 7.62 53.93
N ASP A 478 -28.04 7.45 55.26
CA ASP A 478 -28.68 6.29 55.90
C ASP A 478 -30.20 6.37 55.81
N TYR A 479 -30.76 7.58 55.74
CA TYR A 479 -32.19 7.78 55.50
C TYR A 479 -32.54 7.49 54.04
N VAL A 480 -31.74 8.00 53.09
CA VAL A 480 -31.98 7.82 51.66
C VAL A 480 -31.85 6.34 51.25
N SER A 481 -30.80 5.66 51.70
CA SER A 481 -30.53 4.23 51.41
C SER A 481 -31.56 3.26 52.01
N LYS A 482 -32.29 3.68 53.06
CA LYS A 482 -33.44 2.90 53.60
C LYS A 482 -34.70 3.04 52.76
N LYS A 483 -34.87 4.16 52.06
CA LYS A 483 -36.07 4.47 51.26
C LYS A 483 -35.95 3.97 49.83
N LEU A 484 -34.75 4.01 49.28
CA LEU A 484 -34.41 3.48 47.96
C LEU A 484 -33.21 2.56 48.12
N ASN A 485 -33.19 1.45 47.40
CA ASN A 485 -32.06 0.52 47.38
C ASN A 485 -30.88 1.13 46.61
N LEU A 486 -30.16 2.06 47.26
CA LEU A 486 -29.11 2.88 46.67
C LEU A 486 -27.91 3.04 47.61
N PHE A 487 -26.76 3.41 47.03
CA PHE A 487 -25.60 3.90 47.77
C PHE A 487 -25.28 5.34 47.39
N VAL A 488 -24.64 6.08 48.30
CA VAL A 488 -24.12 7.42 48.05
C VAL A 488 -22.64 7.45 48.43
N TYR A 489 -21.76 7.61 47.45
CA TYR A 489 -20.34 7.88 47.66
C TYR A 489 -20.11 9.39 47.50
N TYR A 490 -19.94 10.07 48.62
CA TYR A 490 -19.78 11.52 48.68
C TYR A 490 -18.50 11.89 49.40
N ARG A 491 -17.59 12.56 48.71
CA ARG A 491 -16.24 12.90 49.21
C ARG A 491 -15.82 14.29 48.72
N PRO A 492 -15.95 15.33 49.57
CA PRO A 492 -15.43 16.66 49.27
C PRO A 492 -13.90 16.67 49.10
N ARG A 493 -13.38 17.53 48.22
CA ARG A 493 -11.94 17.81 48.07
C ARG A 493 -11.42 18.68 49.22
N ASP A 494 -12.14 19.75 49.54
CA ASP A 494 -11.82 20.66 50.64
C ASP A 494 -12.68 20.38 51.88
N ILE A 495 -12.66 21.27 52.89
CA ILE A 495 -13.50 21.12 54.10
C ILE A 495 -15.01 21.11 53.75
N VAL A 496 -15.40 21.80 52.67
CA VAL A 496 -16.76 21.90 52.12
C VAL A 496 -16.75 21.70 50.61
N SER A 497 -17.86 21.19 50.05
CA SER A 497 -17.97 20.75 48.64
C SER A 497 -18.80 21.70 47.80
N GLY A 498 -18.47 21.87 46.53
CA GLY A 498 -19.40 22.41 45.52
C GLY A 498 -20.47 21.40 45.14
N ASP A 499 -20.05 20.15 44.95
CA ASP A 499 -20.96 19.08 44.56
C ASP A 499 -21.89 18.70 45.70
N PHE A 500 -23.11 18.32 45.34
CA PHE A 500 -24.07 17.81 46.29
C PHE A 500 -25.02 16.78 45.69
N TYR A 501 -25.66 16.03 46.56
CA TYR A 501 -26.82 15.24 46.24
C TYR A 501 -28.02 15.76 47.00
N TRP A 502 -29.20 15.53 46.43
CA TRP A 502 -30.46 15.98 46.98
C TRP A 502 -31.49 14.88 46.86
N PHE A 503 -32.35 14.75 47.87
CA PHE A 503 -33.38 13.74 47.95
C PHE A 503 -34.60 14.30 48.66
N THR A 504 -35.78 14.03 48.10
CA THR A 504 -37.05 14.31 48.77
C THR A 504 -38.14 13.39 48.24
N GLU A 505 -39.26 13.30 48.95
CA GLU A 505 -40.37 12.44 48.61
C GLU A 505 -41.71 13.18 48.68
N THR A 506 -42.59 12.87 47.74
CA THR A 506 -44.02 13.15 47.81
C THR A 506 -44.76 11.85 48.13
N ASP A 507 -46.08 11.95 48.33
CA ASP A 507 -46.93 10.77 48.54
C ASP A 507 -46.81 9.76 47.37
N THR A 508 -46.55 10.25 46.15
CA THR A 508 -46.53 9.45 44.91
C THR A 508 -45.12 9.10 44.41
N TYR A 509 -44.13 9.99 44.60
CA TYR A 509 -42.82 9.89 43.96
C TYR A 509 -41.66 10.12 44.93
N SER A 510 -40.52 9.52 44.64
CA SER A 510 -39.23 9.85 45.24
C SER A 510 -38.38 10.59 44.21
N TYR A 511 -37.77 11.70 44.61
CA TYR A 511 -36.91 12.54 43.79
C TYR A 511 -35.49 12.43 44.30
N ILE A 512 -34.54 12.27 43.38
CA ILE A 512 -33.12 12.26 43.68
C ILE A 512 -32.34 13.04 42.63
N ALA A 513 -31.35 13.79 43.06
CA ALA A 513 -30.48 14.52 42.18
C ALA A 513 -29.01 14.42 42.59
N VAL A 514 -28.13 14.43 41.60
CA VAL A 514 -26.70 14.69 41.77
C VAL A 514 -26.39 15.95 40.98
N VAL A 515 -25.78 16.92 41.65
CA VAL A 515 -25.48 18.24 41.09
C VAL A 515 -24.01 18.53 41.32
N ASP A 516 -23.34 18.82 40.23
CA ASP A 516 -21.95 19.20 40.12
C ASP A 516 -21.90 20.72 39.92
N CYS A 517 -21.27 21.42 40.86
CA CYS A 517 -21.29 22.89 40.87
C CYS A 517 -19.93 23.44 40.47
N THR A 518 -19.93 24.57 39.76
CA THR A 518 -18.68 25.26 39.44
C THR A 518 -18.00 25.76 40.72
N GLY A 519 -16.74 25.36 40.92
CA GLY A 519 -15.88 25.79 42.01
C GLY A 519 -15.93 24.89 43.24
N HIS A 520 -14.81 24.82 43.96
CA HIS A 520 -14.64 24.02 45.17
C HIS A 520 -14.47 24.92 46.41
N GLY A 521 -14.54 24.34 47.61
CA GLY A 521 -14.41 25.08 48.86
C GLY A 521 -15.59 26.01 49.13
N VAL A 522 -15.36 27.11 49.86
CA VAL A 522 -16.45 27.96 50.40
C VAL A 522 -17.39 28.54 49.32
N PRO A 523 -16.90 29.09 48.18
CA PRO A 523 -17.79 29.56 47.11
C PRO A 523 -18.65 28.45 46.51
N GLY A 524 -18.08 27.26 46.25
CA GLY A 524 -18.82 26.08 45.79
C GLY A 524 -19.87 25.64 46.81
N ALA A 525 -19.55 25.67 48.10
CA ALA A 525 -20.51 25.32 49.14
C ALA A 525 -21.74 26.25 49.16
N PHE A 526 -21.59 27.54 48.86
CA PHE A 526 -22.74 28.43 48.68
C PHE A 526 -23.59 28.05 47.46
N MET A 527 -22.96 27.61 46.36
CA MET A 527 -23.69 27.09 45.19
C MET A 527 -24.51 25.85 45.53
N SER A 528 -23.94 24.94 46.32
CA SER A 528 -24.63 23.72 46.75
C SER A 528 -25.89 24.02 47.58
N LEU A 529 -25.80 24.99 48.52
CA LEU A 529 -26.90 25.43 49.36
C LEU A 529 -28.00 26.15 48.56
N LEU A 530 -27.58 26.98 47.60
CA LEU A 530 -28.51 27.69 46.72
C LEU A 530 -29.26 26.72 45.81
N GLY A 531 -28.54 25.76 45.23
CA GLY A 531 -29.08 24.71 44.37
C GLY A 531 -30.10 23.83 45.11
N SER A 532 -29.75 23.33 46.30
CA SER A 532 -30.68 22.52 47.11
C SER A 532 -31.94 23.29 47.49
N THR A 533 -31.80 24.55 47.89
CA THR A 533 -32.93 25.42 48.24
C THR A 533 -33.85 25.66 47.03
N PHE A 534 -33.29 25.85 45.84
CA PHE A 534 -34.09 26.01 44.63
C PHE A 534 -34.80 24.73 44.22
N LEU A 535 -34.16 23.56 44.35
CA LEU A 535 -34.82 22.27 44.12
C LEU A 535 -36.04 22.09 45.04
N ASP A 536 -35.91 22.41 46.33
CA ASP A 536 -37.02 22.37 47.28
C ASP A 536 -38.14 23.34 46.87
N GLN A 537 -37.80 24.58 46.52
CA GLN A 537 -38.79 25.57 46.07
C GLN A 537 -39.55 25.12 44.82
N VAL A 538 -38.87 24.51 43.85
CA VAL A 538 -39.50 24.04 42.62
C VAL A 538 -40.54 22.96 42.91
N LEU A 539 -40.26 22.01 43.81
CA LEU A 539 -41.26 21.00 44.18
C LEU A 539 -42.41 21.53 45.02
N ILE A 540 -42.18 22.59 45.80
CA ILE A 540 -43.25 23.28 46.54
C ILE A 540 -44.17 24.03 45.56
N GLU A 541 -43.59 24.73 44.57
CA GLU A 541 -44.32 25.49 43.55
C GLU A 541 -45.05 24.60 42.54
N TYR A 542 -44.42 23.48 42.15
CA TYR A 542 -44.92 22.56 41.13
C TYR A 542 -45.04 21.14 41.71
N LYS A 543 -46.23 20.83 42.25
CA LYS A 543 -46.54 19.48 42.74
C LYS A 543 -46.38 18.45 41.61
N GLU A 544 -45.72 17.34 41.92
CA GLU A 544 -45.43 16.25 40.97
C GLU A 544 -44.65 16.68 39.71
N ALA A 545 -43.79 17.71 39.81
CA ALA A 545 -42.94 18.17 38.72
C ALA A 545 -42.18 17.00 38.06
N THR A 546 -42.00 17.07 36.73
CA THR A 546 -41.11 16.16 36.02
C THR A 546 -39.65 16.64 36.13
N PRO A 547 -38.66 15.74 36.04
CA PRO A 547 -37.24 16.11 36.05
C PRO A 547 -36.86 17.24 35.09
N ALA A 548 -37.39 17.26 33.87
CA ALA A 548 -37.14 18.33 32.91
C ALA A 548 -37.70 19.69 33.38
N LEU A 549 -38.90 19.71 33.98
CA LEU A 549 -39.45 20.93 34.57
C LEU A 549 -38.57 21.43 35.72
N ILE A 550 -38.09 20.51 36.56
CA ILE A 550 -37.21 20.83 37.69
C ILE A 550 -35.95 21.53 37.19
N LEU A 551 -35.27 20.97 36.19
CA LEU A 551 -34.06 21.57 35.63
C LEU A 551 -34.34 22.93 34.96
N ASN A 552 -35.44 23.08 34.23
CA ASN A 552 -35.80 24.34 33.57
C ASN A 552 -36.10 25.46 34.59
N GLU A 553 -36.79 25.15 35.70
CA GLU A 553 -37.06 26.14 36.74
C GLU A 553 -35.85 26.43 37.62
N LEU A 554 -35.01 25.42 37.89
CA LEU A 554 -33.72 25.59 38.56
C LEU A 554 -32.83 26.55 37.77
N ASP A 555 -32.76 26.39 36.44
CA ASP A 555 -32.02 27.30 35.56
C ASP A 555 -32.52 28.75 35.61
N LYS A 556 -33.85 28.96 35.57
CA LYS A 556 -34.45 30.30 35.69
C LYS A 556 -34.17 30.94 37.04
N LYS A 557 -34.30 30.18 38.13
CA LYS A 557 -34.07 30.65 39.50
C LYS A 557 -32.59 31.02 39.69
N LEU A 558 -31.68 30.21 39.18
CA LEU A 558 -30.23 30.47 39.22
C LEU A 558 -29.86 31.73 38.42
N HIS A 559 -30.33 31.87 37.18
CA HIS A 559 -30.13 33.07 36.37
C HIS A 559 -30.70 34.35 37.02
N LYS A 560 -31.83 34.24 37.72
CA LYS A 560 -32.43 35.36 38.45
C LYS A 560 -31.61 35.74 39.68
N ALA A 561 -31.05 34.76 40.39
CA ALA A 561 -30.19 34.99 41.55
C ALA A 561 -28.88 35.71 41.17
N PHE A 562 -28.31 35.40 40.00
CA PHE A 562 -27.06 36.02 39.52
C PHE A 562 -27.23 37.30 38.71
N LYS A 563 -28.46 37.71 38.35
CA LYS A 563 -28.70 39.00 37.67
C LYS A 563 -28.46 40.18 38.62
N LYS A 564 -27.22 40.65 38.70
CA LYS A 564 -26.89 42.05 39.06
C LYS A 564 -26.80 42.90 37.79
N LYS A 565 -27.25 44.16 37.91
CA LYS A 565 -27.05 45.21 36.92
C LYS A 565 -25.54 45.49 36.78
N GLU A 566 -25.10 45.72 35.54
CA GLU A 566 -23.75 46.10 35.06
C GLU A 566 -22.88 44.97 34.50
N GLU A 567 -22.41 45.20 33.27
CA GLU A 567 -21.84 44.26 32.30
C GLU A 567 -20.39 43.83 32.56
N GLU A 568 -19.80 44.13 33.72
CA GLU A 568 -18.35 43.94 33.93
C GLU A 568 -17.93 42.72 34.75
N ASN A 569 -18.84 41.91 35.29
CA ASN A 569 -18.48 40.60 35.85
C ASN A 569 -19.68 39.66 35.86
N ARG A 570 -19.95 38.99 34.73
CA ARG A 570 -20.83 37.81 34.75
C ARG A 570 -20.13 36.73 35.58
N ILE A 571 -20.68 36.43 36.76
CA ILE A 571 -20.28 35.26 37.53
C ILE A 571 -20.54 34.04 36.63
N GLY A 572 -19.48 33.38 36.19
CA GLY A 572 -19.53 32.25 35.25
C GLY A 572 -19.90 30.93 35.93
N ASP A 573 -20.47 30.98 37.13
CA ASP A 573 -20.74 29.81 37.96
C ASP A 573 -22.05 29.17 37.52
N GLY A 574 -21.95 27.93 37.04
CA GLY A 574 -23.07 27.10 36.63
C GLY A 574 -23.12 25.78 37.41
N MET A 575 -24.09 24.95 37.07
CA MET A 575 -24.23 23.62 37.64
C MET A 575 -24.61 22.60 36.56
N ASP A 576 -23.95 21.45 36.61
CA ASP A 576 -24.31 20.25 35.90
C ASP A 576 -25.19 19.40 36.80
N ALA A 577 -26.27 18.83 36.29
CA ALA A 577 -27.25 18.20 37.16
C ALA A 577 -27.88 16.98 36.52
N MET A 578 -28.24 16.01 37.35
CA MET A 578 -29.06 14.87 36.97
C MET A 578 -30.19 14.76 37.97
N VAL A 579 -31.42 14.68 37.48
CA VAL A 579 -32.61 14.54 38.31
C VAL A 579 -33.37 13.30 37.87
N LEU A 580 -33.72 12.47 38.86
CA LEU A 580 -34.51 11.27 38.70
C LEU A 580 -35.78 11.37 39.55
N ARG A 581 -36.91 11.02 38.97
CA ARG A 581 -38.18 10.84 39.66
C ARG A 581 -38.60 9.37 39.56
N ILE A 582 -38.76 8.70 40.69
CA ILE A 582 -39.14 7.28 40.76
C ILE A 582 -40.51 7.17 41.42
N ASN A 583 -41.40 6.32 40.90
CA ASN A 583 -42.63 5.98 41.63
C ASN A 583 -42.34 5.09 42.85
N LYS A 584 -43.21 5.12 43.86
CA LYS A 584 -42.99 4.34 45.11
C LYS A 584 -42.89 2.83 44.90
N ASP A 585 -43.55 2.30 43.87
CA ASP A 585 -43.48 0.88 43.51
C ASP A 585 -42.24 0.51 42.69
N ALA A 586 -41.38 1.48 42.36
CA ALA A 586 -40.16 1.32 41.56
C ALA A 586 -40.39 0.66 40.18
N THR A 587 -41.60 0.77 39.62
CA THR A 587 -41.96 0.21 38.30
C THR A 587 -41.71 1.19 37.15
N GLU A 588 -41.50 2.47 37.44
CA GLU A 588 -41.19 3.50 36.46
C GLU A 588 -40.32 4.60 37.07
N PHE A 589 -39.31 5.05 36.31
CA PHE A 589 -38.59 6.27 36.62
C PHE A 589 -38.52 7.21 35.41
N ILE A 590 -38.46 8.51 35.69
CA ILE A 590 -38.20 9.56 34.71
C ILE A 590 -36.85 10.18 35.02
N PHE A 591 -36.02 10.35 34.01
CA PHE A 591 -34.72 11.00 34.08
C PHE A 591 -34.66 12.23 33.18
N SER A 592 -34.07 13.30 33.69
CA SER A 592 -33.55 14.40 32.87
C SER A 592 -32.18 14.82 33.42
N GLY A 593 -31.28 15.20 32.51
CA GLY A 593 -29.96 15.72 32.87
C GLY A 593 -29.65 17.04 32.19
N ALA A 594 -28.72 17.78 32.78
CA ALA A 594 -28.05 18.96 32.26
C ALA A 594 -26.56 18.62 32.17
N ASN A 595 -26.04 18.49 30.94
CA ASN A 595 -24.66 18.14 30.59
C ASN A 595 -24.14 16.76 31.08
N ARG A 596 -24.87 16.06 31.95
CA ARG A 596 -24.49 14.77 32.53
C ARG A 596 -25.45 13.66 32.11
N PRO A 597 -24.97 12.59 31.45
CA PRO A 597 -25.79 11.45 31.06
C PRO A 597 -26.02 10.49 32.23
N LEU A 598 -27.13 9.75 32.20
CA LEU A 598 -27.39 8.64 33.12
C LEU A 598 -26.83 7.33 32.55
N TYR A 599 -26.11 6.56 33.37
CA TYR A 599 -25.66 5.22 32.99
C TYR A 599 -26.59 4.16 33.56
N TYR A 600 -27.26 3.45 32.66
CA TYR A 600 -28.24 2.42 32.98
C TYR A 600 -27.72 1.04 32.58
N TYR A 601 -27.77 0.07 33.48
CA TYR A 601 -27.30 -1.29 33.26
C TYR A 601 -28.43 -2.27 33.52
N SER A 602 -28.73 -3.09 32.52
CA SER A 602 -29.76 -4.12 32.56
C SER A 602 -29.24 -5.43 31.98
N LYS A 603 -30.05 -6.49 32.06
CA LYS A 603 -29.75 -7.77 31.39
C LYS A 603 -29.60 -7.66 29.87
N GLU A 604 -30.20 -6.64 29.25
CA GLU A 604 -30.11 -6.38 27.81
C GLU A 604 -28.80 -5.67 27.43
N GLY A 605 -28.03 -5.20 28.43
CA GLY A 605 -26.75 -4.52 28.27
C GLY A 605 -26.76 -3.08 28.83
N PRO A 606 -25.61 -2.40 28.77
CA PRO A 606 -25.47 -1.00 29.20
C PRO A 606 -26.13 -0.03 28.22
N GLN A 607 -26.84 0.97 28.74
CA GLN A 607 -27.49 2.04 27.99
C GLN A 607 -27.09 3.40 28.56
N ASP A 608 -26.61 4.30 27.70
CA ASP A 608 -26.35 5.69 28.04
C ASP A 608 -27.58 6.55 27.72
N ILE A 609 -28.30 7.01 28.74
CA ILE A 609 -29.41 7.94 28.52
C ILE A 609 -28.84 9.35 28.42
N LYS A 610 -28.79 9.87 27.19
CA LYS A 610 -28.14 11.14 26.87
C LYS A 610 -28.91 12.32 27.45
N ALA A 611 -28.17 13.26 28.01
CA ALA A 611 -28.64 14.59 28.36
C ALA A 611 -28.19 15.61 27.30
N PRO A 612 -28.89 16.75 27.17
CA PRO A 612 -28.37 17.89 26.41
C PRO A 612 -27.03 18.38 26.98
N ILE A 613 -26.13 18.81 26.10
CA ILE A 613 -24.74 19.22 26.42
C ILE A 613 -24.62 20.66 26.95
N TYR A 614 -25.63 21.14 27.68
CA TYR A 614 -25.62 22.46 28.32
C TYR A 614 -25.95 22.36 29.81
N SER A 615 -25.25 23.19 30.58
CA SER A 615 -25.34 23.30 32.05
C SER A 615 -26.43 24.28 32.46
N ILE A 616 -26.87 24.17 33.71
CA ILE A 616 -27.75 25.13 34.38
C ILE A 616 -26.94 26.41 34.68
N GLY A 617 -27.49 27.58 34.37
CA GLY A 617 -26.81 28.88 34.52
C GLY A 617 -25.98 29.31 33.30
N GLY A 618 -25.90 28.48 32.26
CA GLY A 618 -25.16 28.76 31.03
C GLY A 618 -25.98 29.52 29.96
N ASN A 619 -25.30 30.11 28.96
CA ASN A 619 -25.97 30.76 27.83
C ASN A 619 -26.52 29.72 26.85
N PHE A 620 -27.85 29.62 26.73
CA PHE A 620 -28.49 28.83 25.68
C PHE A 620 -28.34 29.51 24.31
N PRO A 621 -28.02 28.77 23.23
CA PRO A 621 -28.27 29.24 21.87
C PRO A 621 -29.75 29.60 21.69
N ASN A 622 -30.07 30.66 20.94
CA ASN A 622 -31.41 31.27 20.81
C ASN A 622 -32.56 30.34 20.30
N GLU A 623 -32.31 29.04 20.06
CA GLU A 623 -33.28 28.06 19.53
C GLU A 623 -33.32 26.72 20.32
N VAL A 624 -33.00 26.69 21.61
CA VAL A 624 -33.05 25.44 22.40
C VAL A 624 -34.37 25.25 23.16
N LYS A 625 -34.94 24.03 23.08
CA LYS A 625 -36.26 23.62 23.62
C LYS A 625 -36.30 23.29 25.13
N GLY A 626 -35.31 23.68 25.94
CA GLY A 626 -35.22 23.32 27.36
C GLY A 626 -34.83 21.84 27.58
N PHE A 627 -34.82 21.39 28.83
CA PHE A 627 -34.48 19.99 29.17
C PHE A 627 -35.59 18.99 28.79
N THR A 628 -35.25 17.71 28.62
CA THR A 628 -36.16 16.66 28.12
C THR A 628 -36.23 15.45 29.04
N ASP A 629 -37.44 14.97 29.30
CA ASP A 629 -37.70 13.78 30.12
C ASP A 629 -37.51 12.48 29.32
N ASN A 630 -36.85 11.51 29.96
CA ASN A 630 -36.71 10.14 29.48
C ASN A 630 -37.44 9.20 30.45
N VAL A 631 -38.46 8.50 29.98
CA VAL A 631 -39.26 7.58 30.80
C VAL A 631 -38.77 6.15 30.63
N MET A 632 -38.51 5.47 31.74
CA MET A 632 -37.95 4.12 31.77
C MET A 632 -38.75 3.22 32.72
N LYS A 633 -38.88 1.94 32.37
CA LYS A 633 -39.53 0.92 33.20
C LYS A 633 -38.50 -0.11 33.62
N PRO A 634 -37.88 0.05 34.80
CA PRO A 634 -36.80 -0.83 35.22
C PRO A 634 -37.31 -2.24 35.54
N GLN A 635 -36.47 -3.24 35.28
CA GLN A 635 -36.69 -4.60 35.75
C GLN A 635 -35.91 -4.86 37.04
N LYS A 636 -36.39 -5.81 37.84
CA LYS A 636 -35.72 -6.21 39.08
C LYS A 636 -34.27 -6.64 38.81
N GLY A 637 -33.33 -5.95 39.43
CA GLY A 637 -31.88 -6.15 39.30
C GLY A 637 -31.18 -5.14 38.40
N ASP A 638 -31.92 -4.28 37.68
CA ASP A 638 -31.33 -3.21 36.87
C ASP A 638 -30.74 -2.12 37.76
N CYS A 639 -29.70 -1.44 37.27
CA CYS A 639 -28.97 -0.40 38.03
C CYS A 639 -28.85 0.90 37.24
N ALA A 640 -28.96 2.04 37.94
CA ALA A 640 -28.75 3.37 37.39
C ALA A 640 -27.69 4.13 38.20
N TYR A 641 -26.71 4.74 37.54
CA TYR A 641 -25.61 5.46 38.17
C TYR A 641 -25.58 6.94 37.80
N PHE A 642 -25.52 7.77 38.83
CA PHE A 642 -25.44 9.22 38.85
C PHE A 642 -24.06 9.62 39.38
N PHE A 643 -23.41 10.60 38.77
CA PHE A 643 -22.07 11.01 39.15
C PHE A 643 -21.77 12.49 38.81
N SER A 644 -20.97 13.16 39.64
CA SER A 644 -20.22 14.35 39.25
C SER A 644 -18.93 13.98 38.51
N ASP A 645 -18.19 14.94 37.96
CA ASP A 645 -16.95 14.63 37.24
C ASP A 645 -15.77 14.21 38.12
N GLY A 646 -15.74 14.55 39.41
CA GLY A 646 -14.56 14.31 40.25
C GLY A 646 -14.03 12.86 40.21
N PHE A 647 -14.92 11.86 40.15
CA PHE A 647 -14.50 10.45 40.01
C PHE A 647 -13.81 10.20 38.67
N GLY A 648 -14.37 10.73 37.58
CA GLY A 648 -13.82 10.59 36.22
C GLY A 648 -12.58 11.43 35.97
N ASP A 649 -12.39 12.50 36.75
CA ASP A 649 -11.36 13.53 36.55
C ASP A 649 -10.12 13.30 37.40
N GLN A 650 -10.21 12.41 38.38
CA GLN A 650 -9.09 12.00 39.20
C GLN A 650 -7.93 11.44 38.35
N PHE A 651 -6.76 12.04 38.57
CA PHE A 651 -5.49 11.54 38.04
C PHE A 651 -4.92 10.46 38.96
N GLY A 652 -4.40 9.40 38.37
CA GLY A 652 -3.96 8.24 39.13
C GLY A 652 -3.37 7.09 38.29
N GLY A 653 -3.12 5.97 38.97
CA GLY A 653 -2.51 4.76 38.43
C GLY A 653 -1.01 4.90 38.06
N GLU A 654 -0.38 3.79 37.65
CA GLU A 654 1.07 3.72 37.35
C GLU A 654 1.58 4.75 36.33
N LYS A 655 0.69 5.28 35.49
CA LYS A 655 1.03 6.18 34.38
C LYS A 655 0.52 7.61 34.59
N ASN A 656 0.01 7.95 35.78
CA ASN A 656 -0.55 9.25 36.12
C ASN A 656 -1.54 9.77 35.05
N LYS A 657 -2.62 9.03 34.83
CA LYS A 657 -3.64 9.36 33.83
C LYS A 657 -4.97 9.70 34.51
N ARG A 658 -5.79 10.51 33.85
CA ARG A 658 -7.19 10.74 34.22
C ARG A 658 -7.98 9.41 34.16
N TYR A 659 -8.81 9.15 35.17
CA TYR A 659 -9.61 7.91 35.26
C TYR A 659 -10.47 7.70 34.02
N SER A 660 -11.07 8.78 33.53
CA SER A 660 -11.90 8.89 32.32
C SER A 660 -13.28 8.22 32.42
N THR A 661 -14.24 8.85 31.76
CA THR A 661 -15.62 8.38 31.61
C THR A 661 -15.71 6.97 31.02
N LYS A 662 -14.81 6.61 30.10
CA LYS A 662 -14.79 5.28 29.46
C LYS A 662 -14.50 4.17 30.48
N ARG A 663 -13.56 4.41 31.38
CA ARG A 663 -13.20 3.44 32.42
C ARG A 663 -14.29 3.35 33.48
N MET A 664 -14.88 4.49 33.85
CA MET A 664 -15.99 4.55 34.78
C MET A 664 -17.21 3.75 34.30
N LYS A 665 -17.55 3.82 33.00
CA LYS A 665 -18.58 2.95 32.40
C LYS A 665 -18.24 1.46 32.51
N ALA A 666 -17.00 1.09 32.18
CA ALA A 666 -16.57 -0.30 32.29
C ALA A 666 -16.69 -0.81 33.73
N PHE A 667 -16.22 -0.01 34.70
CA PHE A 667 -16.29 -0.31 36.12
C PHE A 667 -17.73 -0.48 36.62
N PHE A 668 -18.65 0.43 36.28
CA PHE A 668 -20.06 0.26 36.64
C PHE A 668 -20.69 -0.99 36.00
N GLY A 669 -20.29 -1.33 34.77
CA GLY A 669 -20.66 -2.58 34.13
C GLY A 669 -20.15 -3.85 34.84
N GLU A 670 -19.06 -3.75 35.61
CA GLU A 670 -18.52 -4.86 36.40
C GLU A 670 -19.24 -5.02 37.75
N ILE A 671 -19.60 -3.90 38.41
CA ILE A 671 -20.18 -3.93 39.76
C ILE A 671 -21.72 -4.04 39.79
N TYR A 672 -22.44 -3.66 38.72
CA TYR A 672 -23.92 -3.65 38.74
C TYR A 672 -24.60 -4.98 39.15
N PRO A 673 -24.04 -6.18 38.88
CA PRO A 673 -24.65 -7.43 39.32
C PRO A 673 -24.64 -7.59 40.84
N GLN A 674 -23.68 -6.98 41.54
CA GLN A 674 -23.46 -7.11 42.98
C GLN A 674 -24.60 -6.47 43.81
N PRO A 675 -24.81 -6.88 45.07
CA PRO A 675 -25.66 -6.16 46.02
C PRO A 675 -25.22 -4.70 46.20
N ILE A 676 -26.16 -3.80 46.50
CA ILE A 676 -25.88 -2.35 46.50
C ILE A 676 -24.77 -1.93 47.49
N ASN A 677 -24.68 -2.61 48.63
CA ASN A 677 -23.64 -2.37 49.63
C ASN A 677 -22.25 -2.80 49.12
N GLU A 678 -22.16 -3.89 48.36
CA GLU A 678 -20.89 -4.34 47.76
C GLU A 678 -20.46 -3.41 46.62
N GLN A 679 -21.42 -2.80 45.92
CA GLN A 679 -21.14 -1.77 44.92
C GLN A 679 -20.53 -0.51 45.55
N TYR A 680 -21.01 -0.11 46.73
CA TYR A 680 -20.41 0.99 47.50
C TYR A 680 -18.95 0.71 47.85
N GLU A 681 -18.67 -0.43 48.49
CA GLU A 681 -17.31 -0.83 48.87
C GLU A 681 -16.38 -0.93 47.66
N SER A 682 -16.88 -1.49 46.55
CA SER A 682 -16.12 -1.57 45.30
C SER A 682 -15.81 -0.19 44.73
N THR A 683 -16.75 0.75 44.82
CA THR A 683 -16.59 2.14 44.33
C THR A 683 -15.54 2.90 45.15
N VAL A 684 -15.58 2.77 46.48
CA VAL A 684 -14.56 3.35 47.38
C VAL A 684 -13.18 2.77 47.05
N LYS A 685 -13.09 1.44 46.97
CA LYS A 685 -11.83 0.74 46.73
C LYS A 685 -11.21 1.08 45.37
N GLU A 686 -12.00 1.12 44.30
CA GLU A 686 -11.50 1.47 42.96
C GLU A 686 -10.96 2.90 42.95
N PHE A 687 -11.65 3.84 43.59
CA PHE A 687 -11.20 5.22 43.68
C PHE A 687 -9.88 5.37 44.45
N GLU A 688 -9.79 4.79 45.65
CA GLU A 688 -8.58 4.86 46.48
C GLU A 688 -7.38 4.19 45.80
N THR A 689 -7.61 3.04 45.16
CA THR A 689 -6.56 2.32 44.41
C THR A 689 -6.08 3.13 43.21
N TRP A 690 -6.98 3.82 42.51
CA TRP A 690 -6.60 4.66 41.38
C TRP A 690 -5.84 5.91 41.84
N MET A 691 -6.35 6.61 42.86
CA MET A 691 -5.76 7.84 43.40
C MET A 691 -4.35 7.59 43.96
N GLY A 692 -4.12 6.50 44.69
CA GLY A 692 -2.81 6.18 45.26
C GLY A 692 -2.27 7.31 46.15
N ASP A 693 -1.04 7.75 45.90
CA ASP A 693 -0.38 8.85 46.63
C ASP A 693 -0.72 10.25 46.09
N TYR A 694 -1.58 10.37 45.08
CA TYR A 694 -1.97 11.65 44.49
C TYR A 694 -3.08 12.33 45.30
N GLU A 695 -3.11 13.67 45.27
CA GLU A 695 -4.18 14.45 45.89
C GLU A 695 -5.50 14.34 45.09
N GLN A 696 -6.62 14.49 45.80
CA GLN A 696 -7.95 14.51 45.19
C GLN A 696 -8.12 15.77 44.33
N MET A 697 -8.50 15.59 43.07
CA MET A 697 -8.54 16.69 42.10
C MET A 697 -9.80 17.56 42.20
N ASP A 698 -10.95 16.95 42.50
CA ASP A 698 -12.24 17.65 42.59
C ASP A 698 -13.19 17.00 43.60
N ASP A 699 -14.32 17.65 43.89
CA ASP A 699 -15.40 17.10 44.71
C ASP A 699 -16.02 15.85 44.04
N ILE A 700 -16.43 14.86 44.83
CA ILE A 700 -16.94 13.58 44.30
C ILE A 700 -18.31 13.30 44.86
N CYS A 701 -19.27 13.10 43.96
CA CYS A 701 -20.60 12.61 44.28
C CYS A 701 -20.98 11.50 43.30
N VAL A 702 -21.17 10.27 43.78
CA VAL A 702 -21.61 9.13 42.97
C VAL A 702 -22.76 8.43 43.69
N ILE A 703 -23.87 8.22 43.00
CA ILE A 703 -25.03 7.49 43.49
C ILE A 703 -25.33 6.33 42.55
N GLY A 704 -25.40 5.11 43.08
CA GLY A 704 -25.91 3.95 42.36
C GLY A 704 -27.25 3.53 42.95
N ILE A 705 -28.25 3.29 42.10
CA ILE A 705 -29.59 2.84 42.48
C ILE A 705 -29.85 1.48 41.83
N LYS A 706 -30.38 0.51 42.57
CA LYS A 706 -30.75 -0.83 42.07
C LYS A 706 -32.23 -1.10 42.26
N PHE A 707 -32.93 -1.38 41.16
CA PHE A 707 -34.39 -1.55 41.09
C PHE A 707 -34.88 -2.97 41.42
#